data_AF-A0A318AHD2-F1
#
_entry.id   AF-A0A318AHD2-F1
#
_cell.length_a   1.000
_cell.length_b   1.000
_cell.length_c   1.000
_cell.angle_alpha   90.00
_cell.angle_beta   90.00
_cell.angle_gamma   90.00
#
_symmetry.space_group_name_H-M   'P 1'
#
loop_
_entity.id
_entity.type
_entity.pdbx_description
1 polymer ?
#
loop_
_entity_poly.entity_id
_entity_poly.type
_entity_poly.pdbx_seq_one_letter_code
_entity_poly.pdbx_strand_id
1 'polypeptide(L)'
;MRFSPSPHPADQPRTLSLAGLALRATCAAAAAGALVATSTITNVAVTPATASNQGQSNDEGQQSDQNEQEEVQFSVTSGTFDEELVNPTEQSYEQAPSEVAQLDEQTLDTNSEGPGRQPYQIYQVDNARAGQIITVTAVVDPSRKVQLMVWDHQAGEWELAADEQGQAPENTELNALLGTQAFNDQGQAYVAVVGEDPHMTGSTEWNPTDSPALGGFRDPSTYDFSIAHITDTQFLAEGAVSDDPDEAQRFGQAYRDQVEWIVDNAEDRKIAYTGHTGDIIENYMNLNHSAEHARKEFGFASQMQQILDDGGVPNGILPGNHDNKWGREDNSLYNEFFGPERYEALSETWENAEYGGPWAEGDNAAHYDLFSAAGQDFVAVHLPYGHSREMRQWASEIFQSFPDRDGLLFTHAYLQASNNDDGSISGIAPYGFHGFLGGEGFYIRDEVVEPNENVVMVLSGHYHGTAWNVNHNGPGAPSFEMLADYQNYEVDGERRTGFMRLLQFDVDDSEVTINTYSPTLDSFDAPSYDTSIPRNYIPESDQYTVPISLSARSTMLRTDEVCVGEADESEPQAPVRVDPISDVHGTVNEPIEDVQVVTHNAETVTISGLPSGLSYDGETGVISGTPTEAGTFTATVTATGEAGEDTHSVRFVIEPEPENLQVSIAEIADQTVTINEEIDPIAVSVEPADAELDITVDGLPEGVSYNAETGAIEGTPTEEGSFEVSVRAQNESGDSADEITFTLTVEAAQEGPTEDPTDAPGDGESSDEPTEDQTEEPSEEPGRDTDGDDTDGDDTDTDDQADSDKESGEDSGQDAGEDQAQDTEGDTSAEDPQATEDSEGTLAASGATITLGALGLAALSIGLGWVLMRHRRQA
;
A
#
# COMPACT_ATOMS: atom_id res chain seq x y z
N MET A 1 -26.71 43.46 0.03
CA MET A 1 -28.02 44.01 0.50
C MET A 1 -27.98 44.10 2.03
N ARG A 2 -29.08 44.24 2.77
CA ARG A 2 -29.04 44.08 4.24
C ARG A 2 -29.06 42.59 4.56
N PHE A 3 -28.03 42.10 5.25
CA PHE A 3 -28.07 40.78 5.87
C PHE A 3 -28.99 40.82 7.11
N SER A 4 -29.76 39.76 7.29
CA SER A 4 -30.37 39.40 8.56
C SER A 4 -29.60 38.19 9.09
N PRO A 5 -29.19 38.15 10.37
CA PRO A 5 -28.71 36.91 10.97
C PRO A 5 -29.88 35.94 11.14
N SER A 6 -29.71 34.71 10.69
CA SER A 6 -30.54 33.58 11.13
C SER A 6 -30.16 33.22 12.58
N PRO A 7 -31.09 32.67 13.38
CA PRO A 7 -30.79 32.28 14.76
C PRO A 7 -29.94 31.00 14.81
N HIS A 8 -29.09 30.90 15.83
CA HIS A 8 -28.49 29.61 16.22
C HIS A 8 -29.59 28.58 16.53
N PRO A 9 -29.36 27.28 16.28
CA PRO A 9 -30.07 26.25 17.03
C PRO A 9 -29.75 26.43 18.52
N ALA A 10 -30.76 26.37 19.37
CA ALA A 10 -30.57 26.48 20.82
C ALA A 10 -30.29 25.11 21.43
N ASP A 11 -29.66 25.11 22.61
CA ASP A 11 -29.42 23.91 23.42
C ASP A 11 -30.66 23.00 23.48
N GLN A 12 -30.55 21.81 22.92
CA GLN A 12 -31.39 20.69 23.28
C GLN A 12 -30.73 20.03 24.49
N PRO A 13 -31.28 20.12 25.71
CA PRO A 13 -30.81 19.29 26.81
C PRO A 13 -31.14 17.84 26.46
N ARG A 14 -30.18 17.13 25.86
CA ARG A 14 -30.33 15.74 25.44
C ARG A 14 -30.61 14.90 26.69
N THR A 15 -31.65 14.09 26.63
CA THR A 15 -32.09 13.29 27.76
C THR A 15 -31.31 11.98 27.79
N LEU A 16 -30.61 11.72 28.89
CA LEU A 16 -30.29 10.36 29.33
C LEU A 16 -31.52 9.46 29.17
N SER A 17 -31.32 8.22 28.73
CA SER A 17 -32.38 7.22 28.68
C SER A 17 -33.03 7.08 30.06
N LEU A 18 -34.35 6.91 30.10
CA LEU A 18 -35.09 6.60 31.32
C LEU A 18 -34.64 5.26 31.94
N ALA A 19 -33.99 4.39 31.15
CA ALA A 19 -33.44 3.12 31.60
C ALA A 19 -32.07 3.31 32.30
N GLY A 20 -31.08 3.97 31.66
CA GLY A 20 -29.82 4.34 32.32
C GLY A 20 -29.99 5.23 33.56
N LEU A 21 -31.01 6.10 33.59
CA LEU A 21 -31.41 6.85 34.79
C LEU A 21 -31.98 5.98 35.92
N ALA A 22 -32.52 4.80 35.59
CA ALA A 22 -32.96 3.80 36.57
C ALA A 22 -31.78 2.90 37.00
N LEU A 23 -30.91 2.50 36.08
CA LEU A 23 -29.75 1.66 36.35
C LEU A 23 -28.74 2.37 37.27
N ARG A 24 -28.38 3.62 36.97
CA ARG A 24 -27.59 4.50 37.86
C ARG A 24 -28.26 4.71 39.23
N ALA A 25 -29.59 4.68 39.31
CA ALA A 25 -30.33 4.75 40.58
C ALA A 25 -30.30 3.43 41.38
N THR A 26 -30.15 2.27 40.73
CA THR A 26 -29.87 0.99 41.41
C THR A 26 -28.42 0.87 41.86
N CYS A 27 -27.44 1.32 41.07
CA CYS A 27 -26.02 1.31 41.45
C CYS A 27 -25.78 2.17 42.69
N ALA A 28 -26.31 3.40 42.69
CA ALA A 28 -26.29 4.27 43.87
C ALA A 28 -27.05 3.71 45.09
N ALA A 29 -28.02 2.80 44.89
CA ALA A 29 -28.75 2.14 45.97
C ALA A 29 -28.06 0.87 46.50
N ALA A 30 -27.28 0.18 45.68
CA ALA A 30 -26.43 -0.93 46.08
C ALA A 30 -25.27 -0.43 46.97
N ALA A 31 -24.55 0.59 46.51
CA ALA A 31 -23.44 1.21 47.24
C ALA A 31 -23.87 1.95 48.53
N ALA A 32 -25.14 2.36 48.62
CA ALA A 32 -25.70 3.04 49.79
C ALA A 32 -26.81 2.20 50.47
N GLY A 33 -26.46 0.98 50.92
CA GLY A 33 -27.35 -0.06 51.44
C GLY A 33 -28.51 0.39 52.36
N ALA A 34 -29.62 0.80 51.75
CA ALA A 34 -30.78 1.37 52.44
C ALA A 34 -32.09 1.10 51.68
N LEU A 35 -33.05 0.44 52.34
CA LEU A 35 -34.38 0.15 51.76
C LEU A 35 -35.13 1.45 51.39
N VAL A 36 -35.47 1.61 50.10
CA VAL A 36 -36.53 2.51 49.65
C VAL A 36 -37.76 1.70 49.29
N ALA A 37 -38.66 1.49 50.27
CA ALA A 37 -39.95 0.89 50.01
C ALA A 37 -40.81 1.82 49.13
N THR A 38 -41.30 1.32 48.00
CA THR A 38 -42.09 2.10 47.04
C THR A 38 -43.37 2.65 47.68
N SER A 39 -43.61 3.95 47.53
CA SER A 39 -44.82 4.61 48.00
C SER A 39 -45.11 5.86 47.19
N THR A 40 -46.07 5.76 46.27
CA THR A 40 -46.59 6.89 45.50
C THR A 40 -47.37 7.85 46.39
N ILE A 41 -47.16 9.17 46.24
CA ILE A 41 -48.19 10.19 46.51
C ILE A 41 -47.82 11.55 45.89
N THR A 42 -48.84 12.30 45.47
CA THR A 42 -48.75 13.60 44.80
C THR A 42 -48.37 14.75 45.75
N ASN A 43 -47.66 15.76 45.22
CA ASN A 43 -47.40 17.05 45.85
C ASN A 43 -48.62 17.72 46.53
N VAL A 44 -48.55 18.02 47.83
CA VAL A 44 -48.98 19.29 48.48
C VAL A 44 -48.14 19.50 49.76
N ALA A 45 -47.67 20.73 50.01
CA ALA A 45 -46.84 21.08 51.17
C ALA A 45 -47.62 21.51 52.42
N VAL A 46 -46.98 21.42 53.61
CA VAL A 46 -46.87 22.45 54.69
C VAL A 46 -46.23 21.85 55.96
N THR A 47 -45.58 22.70 56.78
CA THR A 47 -44.67 22.36 57.88
C THR A 47 -45.39 22.28 59.27
N PRO A 48 -44.71 22.17 60.45
CA PRO A 48 -44.67 20.89 61.18
C PRO A 48 -45.22 20.95 62.63
N ALA A 49 -45.43 19.78 63.26
CA ALA A 49 -45.84 19.70 64.67
C ALA A 49 -45.20 18.53 65.46
N THR A 50 -44.60 18.90 66.59
CA THR A 50 -43.88 18.11 67.60
C THR A 50 -44.59 16.87 68.17
N ALA A 51 -43.85 15.76 68.21
CA ALA A 51 -43.64 14.82 69.34
C ALA A 51 -44.81 14.35 70.26
N SER A 52 -44.90 13.03 70.46
CA SER A 52 -44.73 12.43 71.80
C SER A 52 -44.43 10.92 71.77
N ASN A 53 -43.81 10.42 72.85
CA ASN A 53 -43.24 9.08 73.06
C ASN A 53 -44.29 8.04 73.54
N GLN A 54 -43.86 6.76 73.70
CA GLN A 54 -44.57 5.52 74.10
C GLN A 54 -45.31 4.82 72.95
N GLY A 55 -45.07 3.55 72.61
CA GLY A 55 -44.02 2.61 73.05
C GLY A 55 -44.51 1.47 73.94
N GLN A 56 -44.52 0.24 73.39
CA GLN A 56 -44.56 -1.00 74.16
C GLN A 56 -43.99 -2.16 73.33
N SER A 57 -43.39 -3.14 74.00
CA SER A 57 -42.82 -4.36 73.41
C SER A 57 -43.89 -5.31 72.89
N ASN A 58 -43.55 -6.09 71.87
CA ASN A 58 -43.73 -7.54 71.92
C ASN A 58 -42.53 -8.20 71.21
N ASP A 59 -42.15 -9.36 71.75
CA ASP A 59 -41.06 -10.22 71.28
C ASP A 59 -41.71 -11.49 70.70
N GLU A 60 -41.73 -11.61 69.38
CA GLU A 60 -42.00 -12.86 68.67
C GLU A 60 -40.96 -12.96 67.56
N GLY A 61 -40.06 -13.95 67.68
CA GLY A 61 -38.91 -14.07 66.79
C GLY A 61 -39.30 -14.49 65.38
N GLN A 62 -39.03 -13.61 64.42
CA GLN A 62 -38.76 -14.02 63.04
C GLN A 62 -37.24 -14.18 62.90
N GLN A 63 -36.81 -15.29 62.32
CA GLN A 63 -35.49 -15.34 61.71
C GLN A 63 -35.54 -14.37 60.53
N SER A 64 -34.79 -13.27 60.62
CA SER A 64 -34.32 -12.60 59.42
C SER A 64 -33.29 -13.52 58.79
N ASP A 65 -33.67 -14.21 57.73
CA ASP A 65 -32.69 -14.66 56.76
C ASP A 65 -32.06 -13.38 56.21
N GLN A 66 -30.88 -13.05 56.73
CA GLN A 66 -30.07 -11.98 56.18
C GLN A 66 -29.53 -12.52 54.85
N ASN A 67 -30.21 -12.19 53.76
CA ASN A 67 -29.50 -11.94 52.52
C ASN A 67 -28.59 -10.75 52.79
N GLU A 68 -27.41 -11.04 53.34
CA GLU A 68 -26.23 -10.25 53.05
C GLU A 68 -26.05 -10.40 51.53
N GLN A 69 -26.51 -9.38 50.77
CA GLN A 69 -26.02 -9.20 49.41
C GLN A 69 -24.53 -8.94 49.59
N GLU A 70 -23.71 -9.93 49.22
CA GLU A 70 -22.26 -9.81 49.26
C GLU A 70 -21.89 -8.63 48.35
N GLU A 71 -21.40 -7.57 49.00
CA GLU A 71 -21.09 -6.28 48.37
C GLU A 71 -20.05 -6.54 47.28
N VAL A 72 -20.38 -6.24 46.03
CA VAL A 72 -19.49 -6.50 44.88
C VAL A 72 -18.21 -5.70 45.09
N GLN A 73 -17.07 -6.40 45.11
CA GLN A 73 -15.77 -5.78 45.31
C GLN A 73 -14.98 -5.81 44.01
N PHE A 74 -14.39 -4.67 43.67
CA PHE A 74 -13.53 -4.50 42.53
C PHE A 74 -12.07 -4.48 42.99
N SER A 75 -11.23 -5.22 42.28
CA SER A 75 -9.77 -5.06 42.33
C SER A 75 -9.29 -4.78 40.90
N VAL A 76 -8.32 -3.88 40.71
CA VAL A 76 -7.94 -3.37 39.40
C VAL A 76 -6.45 -3.56 39.12
N THR A 77 -6.11 -3.72 37.85
CA THR A 77 -4.77 -3.55 37.29
C THR A 77 -4.88 -2.77 35.98
N SER A 78 -3.83 -2.07 35.58
CA SER A 78 -3.85 -1.17 34.42
C SER A 78 -2.48 -1.13 33.74
N GLY A 79 -2.46 -0.91 32.43
CA GLY A 79 -1.22 -0.83 31.68
C GLY A 79 -1.44 -0.51 30.21
N THR A 80 -0.50 -0.95 29.38
CA THR A 80 -0.55 -0.85 27.92
C THR A 80 -0.20 -2.18 27.28
N PHE A 81 -0.79 -2.48 26.13
CA PHE A 81 -0.44 -3.64 25.30
C PHE A 81 -0.37 -3.24 23.82
N ASP A 82 0.32 -4.07 23.05
CA ASP A 82 0.80 -3.72 21.70
C ASP A 82 0.26 -4.74 20.67
N GLU A 83 0.22 -6.03 21.01
CA GLU A 83 -0.41 -7.11 20.22
C GLU A 83 -1.65 -7.69 20.95
N GLU A 84 -1.45 -8.39 22.08
CA GLU A 84 -2.50 -9.11 22.81
C GLU A 84 -2.75 -8.49 24.21
N LEU A 85 -4.03 -8.34 24.59
CA LEU A 85 -4.41 -7.89 25.93
C LEU A 85 -4.05 -8.96 26.98
N VAL A 86 -3.30 -8.56 28.01
CA VAL A 86 -2.71 -9.48 28.99
C VAL A 86 -3.72 -10.45 29.63
N ASN A 87 -3.30 -11.71 29.81
CA ASN A 87 -4.11 -12.73 30.49
C ASN A 87 -4.40 -12.28 31.94
N PRO A 88 -5.69 -12.14 32.35
CA PRO A 88 -6.05 -11.59 33.64
C PRO A 88 -5.69 -12.52 34.80
N THR A 89 -5.62 -13.83 34.56
CA THR A 89 -5.36 -14.82 35.62
C THR A 89 -3.91 -14.84 36.10
N GLU A 90 -2.99 -14.22 35.35
CA GLU A 90 -1.57 -14.10 35.69
C GLU A 90 -1.20 -12.75 36.34
N GLN A 91 -2.14 -11.79 36.39
CA GLN A 91 -1.88 -10.44 36.91
C GLN A 91 -1.95 -10.33 38.43
N SER A 92 -1.33 -9.28 38.97
CA SER A 92 -1.54 -8.84 40.34
C SER A 92 -2.45 -7.63 40.39
N TYR A 93 -3.60 -7.78 41.06
CA TYR A 93 -4.57 -6.70 41.27
C TYR A 93 -4.31 -5.96 42.58
N GLU A 94 -4.49 -4.64 42.59
CA GLU A 94 -4.66 -3.86 43.81
C GLU A 94 -6.15 -3.60 44.07
N GLN A 95 -6.53 -3.26 45.31
CA GLN A 95 -7.93 -2.91 45.60
C GLN A 95 -8.30 -1.68 44.76
N ALA A 96 -9.39 -1.76 43.99
CA ALA A 96 -9.82 -0.63 43.15
C ALA A 96 -10.13 0.59 44.05
N PRO A 97 -9.90 1.82 43.56
CA PRO A 97 -10.35 3.02 44.26
C PRO A 97 -11.84 2.91 44.58
N SER A 98 -12.22 3.22 45.83
CA SER A 98 -13.62 3.32 46.27
C SER A 98 -14.45 4.29 45.42
N GLU A 99 -13.74 5.23 44.83
CA GLU A 99 -14.11 6.25 43.86
C GLU A 99 -14.74 5.64 42.58
N VAL A 100 -14.11 4.62 41.95
CA VAL A 100 -14.64 3.99 40.72
C VAL A 100 -15.94 3.20 40.99
N ALA A 101 -16.26 2.94 42.25
CA ALA A 101 -17.50 2.28 42.68
C ALA A 101 -18.61 3.26 43.14
N GLN A 102 -18.37 4.58 43.19
CA GLN A 102 -19.36 5.61 43.52
C GLN A 102 -19.01 6.97 42.89
N LEU A 103 -19.88 7.52 42.04
CA LEU A 103 -19.81 8.89 41.48
C LEU A 103 -19.39 9.97 42.51
N ASP A 104 -18.09 10.28 42.60
CA ASP A 104 -17.51 11.24 43.57
C ASP A 104 -16.52 12.28 42.99
N GLU A 105 -16.41 12.36 41.66
CA GLU A 105 -15.50 13.26 40.91
C GLU A 105 -14.00 12.89 40.97
N GLN A 106 -13.65 11.63 41.29
CA GLN A 106 -12.29 11.08 41.20
C GLN A 106 -12.22 9.90 40.21
N THR A 107 -11.08 9.71 39.54
CA THR A 107 -10.98 8.90 38.31
C THR A 107 -9.77 7.96 38.31
N LEU A 108 -9.80 6.90 37.50
CA LEU A 108 -8.63 6.05 37.22
C LEU A 108 -8.11 6.33 35.81
N ASP A 109 -6.92 6.91 35.71
CA ASP A 109 -6.29 7.31 34.45
C ASP A 109 -5.18 6.31 34.04
N THR A 110 -5.04 6.04 32.74
CA THR A 110 -4.01 5.15 32.16
C THR A 110 -3.61 5.67 30.79
N ASN A 111 -2.33 5.98 30.59
CA ASN A 111 -1.81 6.52 29.34
C ASN A 111 -0.99 5.47 28.58
N SER A 112 -1.10 5.48 27.25
CA SER A 112 -0.07 4.98 26.35
C SER A 112 0.81 6.11 25.81
N GLU A 113 2.02 5.75 25.41
CA GLU A 113 3.02 6.61 24.75
C GLU A 113 3.51 5.83 23.51
N GLY A 114 3.48 6.45 22.33
CA GLY A 114 3.82 5.84 21.03
C GLY A 114 2.62 5.22 20.29
N PRO A 115 2.72 5.05 18.95
CA PRO A 115 1.67 4.50 18.10
C PRO A 115 1.44 2.99 18.35
N GLY A 116 0.26 2.49 17.96
CA GLY A 116 -0.17 1.08 18.16
C GLY A 116 -0.52 0.69 19.60
N ARG A 117 0.11 1.32 20.61
CA ARG A 117 0.00 0.92 22.03
C ARG A 117 -1.37 1.29 22.63
N GLN A 118 -2.18 0.30 22.99
CA GLN A 118 -3.51 0.48 23.58
C GLN A 118 -3.45 0.57 25.11
N PRO A 119 -4.01 1.61 25.76
CA PRO A 119 -4.17 1.66 27.22
C PRO A 119 -5.34 0.77 27.69
N TYR A 120 -5.15 0.06 28.80
CA TYR A 120 -6.16 -0.85 29.36
C TYR A 120 -6.31 -0.74 30.89
N GLN A 121 -7.49 -1.09 31.39
CA GLN A 121 -7.82 -1.26 32.80
C GLN A 121 -8.64 -2.54 33.00
N ILE A 122 -8.07 -3.56 33.67
CA ILE A 122 -8.76 -4.81 33.97
C ILE A 122 -9.26 -4.81 35.42
N TYR A 123 -10.56 -5.06 35.57
CA TYR A 123 -11.28 -5.17 36.83
C TYR A 123 -11.59 -6.65 37.13
N GLN A 124 -11.04 -7.16 38.23
CA GLN A 124 -11.53 -8.37 38.89
C GLN A 124 -12.80 -8.01 39.67
N VAL A 125 -13.90 -8.72 39.39
CA VAL A 125 -15.21 -8.50 39.99
C VAL A 125 -15.57 -9.69 40.87
N ASP A 126 -15.51 -9.53 42.19
CA ASP A 126 -15.82 -10.59 43.14
C ASP A 126 -17.32 -10.71 43.42
N ASN A 127 -17.82 -11.96 43.47
CA ASN A 127 -19.22 -12.39 43.65
C ASN A 127 -20.14 -12.23 42.42
N ALA A 128 -19.56 -12.06 41.22
CA ALA A 128 -20.25 -11.95 39.93
C ALA A 128 -21.07 -13.21 39.57
N ARG A 129 -22.17 -13.02 38.81
CA ARG A 129 -23.15 -14.08 38.47
C ARG A 129 -23.75 -13.86 37.08
N ALA A 130 -24.17 -14.96 36.44
CA ALA A 130 -24.83 -14.92 35.13
C ALA A 130 -26.16 -14.13 35.19
N GLY A 131 -26.39 -13.28 34.19
CA GLY A 131 -27.58 -12.40 34.10
C GLY A 131 -27.41 -11.04 34.78
N GLN A 132 -26.23 -10.73 35.28
CA GLN A 132 -25.86 -9.39 35.73
C GLN A 132 -25.34 -8.54 34.57
N ILE A 133 -25.60 -7.24 34.57
CA ILE A 133 -25.03 -6.27 33.62
C ILE A 133 -23.88 -5.56 34.32
N ILE A 134 -22.75 -5.42 33.63
CA ILE A 134 -21.67 -4.51 34.01
C ILE A 134 -21.76 -3.27 33.15
N THR A 135 -21.83 -2.10 33.81
CA THR A 135 -21.81 -0.79 33.18
C THR A 135 -20.47 -0.11 33.46
N VAL A 136 -19.85 0.44 32.43
CA VAL A 136 -18.61 1.21 32.50
C VAL A 136 -18.85 2.60 31.95
N THR A 137 -18.37 3.63 32.66
CA THR A 137 -18.31 5.01 32.18
C THR A 137 -16.85 5.43 32.05
N ALA A 138 -16.41 5.76 30.84
CA ALA A 138 -15.01 6.07 30.54
C ALA A 138 -14.84 7.19 29.49
N VAL A 139 -13.67 7.80 29.45
CA VAL A 139 -13.20 8.72 28.41
C VAL A 139 -11.93 8.11 27.79
N VAL A 140 -11.83 8.14 26.45
CA VAL A 140 -10.58 7.84 25.74
C VAL A 140 -10.22 9.08 24.94
N ASP A 141 -9.03 9.63 25.20
CA ASP A 141 -8.56 10.95 24.75
C ASP A 141 -7.18 10.79 24.06
N PRO A 142 -6.98 11.19 22.78
CA PRO A 142 -7.95 11.79 21.87
C PRO A 142 -9.14 10.88 21.57
N SER A 143 -10.21 11.42 20.98
CA SER A 143 -11.53 10.77 20.92
C SER A 143 -11.55 9.51 20.05
N ARG A 144 -11.14 8.38 20.64
CA ARG A 144 -10.99 7.07 20.01
C ARG A 144 -11.97 6.03 20.57
N LYS A 145 -11.96 4.83 20.02
CA LYS A 145 -12.95 3.79 20.32
C LYS A 145 -12.73 3.23 21.72
N VAL A 146 -13.82 3.02 22.45
CA VAL A 146 -13.79 2.39 23.78
C VAL A 146 -14.32 0.96 23.62
N GLN A 147 -13.57 -0.03 24.11
CA GLN A 147 -14.01 -1.42 24.18
C GLN A 147 -14.25 -1.86 25.62
N LEU A 148 -15.23 -2.76 25.78
CA LEU A 148 -15.56 -3.47 27.02
C LEU A 148 -15.42 -4.98 26.78
N MET A 149 -14.32 -5.56 27.26
CA MET A 149 -13.99 -6.98 27.11
C MET A 149 -14.40 -7.77 28.35
N VAL A 150 -14.81 -9.03 28.17
CA VAL A 150 -15.13 -9.99 29.26
C VAL A 150 -14.30 -11.25 29.06
N TRP A 151 -13.78 -11.83 30.14
CA TRP A 151 -12.96 -13.05 30.06
C TRP A 151 -13.80 -14.33 30.09
N ASP A 152 -13.75 -15.15 29.04
CA ASP A 152 -14.35 -16.49 29.07
C ASP A 152 -13.39 -17.46 29.80
N HIS A 153 -13.83 -17.98 30.95
CA HIS A 153 -13.03 -18.90 31.78
C HIS A 153 -12.95 -20.34 31.25
N GLN A 154 -13.70 -20.71 30.21
CA GLN A 154 -13.74 -22.02 29.57
C GLN A 154 -12.84 -22.07 28.33
N ALA A 155 -12.82 -21.02 27.51
CA ALA A 155 -11.87 -20.81 26.42
C ALA A 155 -10.49 -20.41 26.98
N GLY A 156 -10.47 -19.43 27.89
CA GLY A 156 -9.26 -18.80 28.39
C GLY A 156 -8.79 -17.63 27.52
N GLU A 157 -9.73 -16.85 26.99
CA GLU A 157 -9.56 -15.80 26.00
C GLU A 157 -10.47 -14.58 26.33
N TRP A 158 -10.19 -13.42 25.73
CA TRP A 158 -10.98 -12.19 25.89
C TRP A 158 -12.08 -12.08 24.82
N GLU A 159 -13.35 -12.01 25.23
CA GLU A 159 -14.50 -11.75 24.36
C GLU A 159 -14.84 -10.24 24.35
N LEU A 160 -15.06 -9.64 23.18
CA LEU A 160 -15.60 -8.27 23.08
C LEU A 160 -17.10 -8.30 23.39
N ALA A 161 -17.51 -7.62 24.47
CA ALA A 161 -18.89 -7.64 24.97
C ALA A 161 -19.69 -6.37 24.66
N ALA A 162 -19.01 -5.23 24.48
CA ALA A 162 -19.56 -4.00 23.88
C ALA A 162 -18.43 -3.08 23.41
N ASP A 163 -18.68 -2.28 22.38
CA ASP A 163 -17.82 -1.18 21.94
C ASP A 163 -18.65 0.05 21.54
N GLU A 164 -18.07 1.23 21.71
CA GLU A 164 -18.68 2.53 21.37
C GLU A 164 -17.60 3.53 20.97
N GLN A 165 -17.96 4.54 20.16
CA GLN A 165 -17.03 5.63 19.85
C GLN A 165 -16.84 6.53 21.08
N GLY A 166 -15.60 6.91 21.37
CA GLY A 166 -15.27 7.91 22.39
C GLY A 166 -15.93 9.25 22.11
N GLN A 167 -16.31 9.96 23.17
CA GLN A 167 -16.93 11.29 23.09
C GLN A 167 -16.07 12.36 23.78
N ALA A 168 -14.73 12.20 23.79
CA ALA A 168 -13.83 13.04 24.58
C ALA A 168 -14.02 14.54 24.29
N PRO A 169 -14.04 15.41 25.33
CA PRO A 169 -13.75 15.13 26.74
C PRO A 169 -14.95 14.63 27.56
N GLU A 170 -16.07 14.25 26.92
CA GLU A 170 -17.26 13.70 27.54
C GLU A 170 -17.21 12.16 27.63
N ASN A 171 -17.97 11.58 28.57
CA ASN A 171 -17.88 10.18 28.90
C ASN A 171 -18.75 9.29 28.00
N THR A 172 -18.16 8.21 27.47
CA THR A 172 -18.85 7.09 26.84
C THR A 172 -19.33 6.10 27.91
N GLU A 173 -20.54 5.55 27.76
CA GLU A 173 -21.17 4.59 28.69
C GLU A 173 -21.38 3.25 27.96
N LEU A 174 -20.68 2.19 28.39
CA LEU A 174 -20.75 0.84 27.81
C LEU A 174 -21.44 -0.13 28.77
N ASN A 175 -22.13 -1.12 28.24
CA ASN A 175 -22.91 -2.09 29.02
C ASN A 175 -22.72 -3.52 28.48
N ALA A 176 -22.32 -4.46 29.34
CA ALA A 176 -22.09 -5.87 28.98
C ALA A 176 -22.87 -6.82 29.89
N LEU A 177 -23.55 -7.82 29.29
CA LEU A 177 -24.26 -8.87 30.04
C LEU A 177 -23.33 -10.04 30.38
N LEU A 178 -23.19 -10.37 31.66
CA LEU A 178 -22.38 -11.51 32.09
C LEU A 178 -23.07 -12.84 31.76
N GLY A 179 -22.48 -13.57 30.81
CA GLY A 179 -22.81 -14.97 30.51
C GLY A 179 -22.33 -15.95 31.60
N THR A 180 -22.63 -17.24 31.45
CA THR A 180 -22.25 -18.27 32.43
C THR A 180 -20.76 -18.61 32.46
N GLN A 181 -20.01 -18.22 31.43
CA GLN A 181 -18.57 -18.49 31.30
C GLN A 181 -17.71 -17.33 31.84
N ALA A 182 -18.32 -16.16 32.03
CA ALA A 182 -17.66 -14.92 32.44
C ALA A 182 -17.14 -14.93 33.89
N PHE A 183 -17.35 -16.02 34.65
CA PHE A 183 -16.88 -16.15 36.02
C PHE A 183 -16.41 -17.58 36.36
N ASN A 184 -15.44 -17.68 37.26
CA ASN A 184 -14.87 -18.94 37.72
C ASN A 184 -15.71 -19.65 38.81
N ASP A 185 -15.27 -20.86 39.22
CA ASP A 185 -15.81 -21.66 40.34
C ASP A 185 -15.89 -20.91 41.70
N GLN A 186 -15.24 -19.76 41.83
CA GLN A 186 -15.22 -18.90 43.02
C GLN A 186 -16.16 -17.67 42.90
N GLY A 187 -16.85 -17.51 41.76
CA GLY A 187 -17.71 -16.35 41.49
C GLY A 187 -16.94 -15.07 41.19
N GLN A 188 -15.74 -15.18 40.60
CA GLN A 188 -14.94 -14.03 40.18
C GLN A 188 -14.99 -13.91 38.65
N ALA A 189 -15.32 -12.73 38.15
CA ALA A 189 -15.23 -12.37 36.74
C ALA A 189 -14.05 -11.44 36.48
N TYR A 190 -13.57 -11.38 35.24
CA TYR A 190 -12.65 -10.35 34.78
C TYR A 190 -13.25 -9.57 33.61
N VAL A 191 -13.16 -8.25 33.67
CA VAL A 191 -13.64 -7.32 32.65
C VAL A 191 -12.54 -6.31 32.35
N ALA A 192 -12.26 -6.04 31.08
CA ALA A 192 -11.31 -5.01 30.69
C ALA A 192 -12.01 -3.84 30.00
N VAL A 193 -11.55 -2.63 30.32
CA VAL A 193 -11.83 -1.41 29.55
C VAL A 193 -10.58 -1.11 28.75
N VAL A 194 -10.72 -0.85 27.46
CA VAL A 194 -9.59 -0.62 26.55
C VAL A 194 -9.86 0.60 25.68
N GLY A 195 -8.84 1.44 25.49
CA GLY A 195 -8.84 2.48 24.45
C GLY A 195 -8.23 1.94 23.17
N GLU A 196 -9.06 1.68 22.17
CA GLU A 196 -8.64 1.23 20.84
C GLU A 196 -8.56 2.43 19.88
N ASP A 197 -7.45 2.57 19.17
CA ASP A 197 -7.41 3.33 17.91
C ASP A 197 -7.42 2.34 16.76
N PRO A 198 -8.59 2.09 16.14
CA PRO A 198 -8.79 0.95 15.25
C PRO A 198 -8.11 1.14 13.90
N HIS A 199 -7.69 2.37 13.58
CA HIS A 199 -6.89 2.65 12.39
C HIS A 199 -5.41 2.34 12.60
N MET A 200 -4.88 2.37 13.84
CA MET A 200 -3.49 2.01 14.10
C MET A 200 -3.29 0.54 14.51
N THR A 201 -4.38 -0.20 14.73
CA THR A 201 -4.37 -1.66 14.90
C THR A 201 -4.95 -2.41 13.70
N GLY A 202 -5.37 -1.71 12.65
CA GLY A 202 -5.97 -2.29 11.44
C GLY A 202 -7.36 -2.91 11.65
N SER A 203 -7.99 -2.73 12.82
CA SER A 203 -9.30 -3.33 13.12
C SER A 203 -10.47 -2.60 12.44
N THR A 204 -10.28 -1.39 11.90
CA THR A 204 -11.20 -0.77 10.92
C THR A 204 -10.44 0.01 9.84
N GLU A 205 -10.79 -0.25 8.57
CA GLU A 205 -10.42 0.64 7.46
C GLU A 205 -10.89 2.08 7.69
N TRP A 206 -10.05 3.04 7.31
CA TRP A 206 -10.40 4.46 7.27
C TRP A 206 -11.05 4.82 5.91
N ASN A 207 -11.99 5.78 5.90
CA ASN A 207 -12.62 6.27 4.68
C ASN A 207 -12.56 7.81 4.58
N PRO A 208 -12.18 8.39 3.43
CA PRO A 208 -12.09 9.84 3.23
C PRO A 208 -13.44 10.53 3.38
N THR A 209 -14.54 9.86 3.04
CA THR A 209 -15.89 10.47 3.11
C THR A 209 -16.44 10.61 4.54
N ASP A 210 -15.81 9.96 5.53
CA ASP A 210 -16.07 10.23 6.95
C ASP A 210 -15.43 11.56 7.42
N SER A 211 -14.44 12.06 6.66
CA SER A 211 -13.81 13.38 6.81
C SER A 211 -14.28 14.36 5.72
N PRO A 212 -15.50 14.93 5.80
CA PRO A 212 -16.10 15.70 4.72
C PRO A 212 -15.25 16.91 4.31
N ALA A 213 -15.13 17.14 2.99
CA ALA A 213 -14.21 18.14 2.45
C ALA A 213 -14.51 19.55 2.99
N LEU A 214 -13.51 20.14 3.67
CA LEU A 214 -13.67 21.41 4.38
C LEU A 214 -13.93 22.61 3.45
N GLY A 215 -13.52 22.53 2.18
CA GLY A 215 -13.59 23.64 1.23
C GLY A 215 -12.68 24.81 1.62
N GLY A 216 -11.64 24.54 2.41
CA GLY A 216 -10.77 25.50 3.05
C GLY A 216 -9.84 24.86 4.08
N PHE A 217 -8.74 25.53 4.41
CA PHE A 217 -7.80 25.13 5.45
C PHE A 217 -8.41 25.13 6.87
N ARG A 218 -7.84 24.32 7.79
CA ARG A 218 -8.15 24.36 9.23
C ARG A 218 -7.83 25.75 9.83
N ASP A 219 -8.44 26.03 10.98
CA ASP A 219 -8.07 27.18 11.80
C ASP A 219 -6.69 26.91 12.44
N PRO A 220 -5.70 27.83 12.37
CA PRO A 220 -4.38 27.62 12.98
C PRO A 220 -4.37 27.44 14.51
N SER A 221 -5.53 27.53 15.18
CA SER A 221 -5.70 27.13 16.58
C SER A 221 -6.16 25.67 16.79
N THR A 222 -6.38 24.91 15.71
CA THR A 222 -6.84 23.50 15.73
C THR A 222 -5.94 22.59 14.89
N TYR A 223 -4.63 22.81 14.95
CA TYR A 223 -3.54 21.93 14.48
C TYR A 223 -2.21 22.55 14.92
N ASP A 224 -1.12 21.78 15.04
CA ASP A 224 0.13 22.24 15.67
C ASP A 224 1.20 22.72 14.70
N PHE A 225 1.32 22.09 13.53
CA PHE A 225 2.21 22.52 12.46
C PHE A 225 1.69 22.09 11.09
N SER A 226 2.32 22.53 10.02
CA SER A 226 2.00 22.07 8.67
C SER A 226 3.22 21.84 7.78
N ILE A 227 3.02 21.06 6.71
CA ILE A 227 3.99 20.82 5.65
C ILE A 227 3.35 21.21 4.32
N ALA A 228 4.09 21.91 3.47
CA ALA A 228 3.68 22.19 2.09
C ALA A 228 4.27 21.13 1.13
N HIS A 229 3.47 20.69 0.17
CA HIS A 229 3.87 19.72 -0.86
C HIS A 229 3.63 20.30 -2.25
N ILE A 230 4.72 20.45 -3.01
CA ILE A 230 4.77 20.84 -4.42
C ILE A 230 5.20 19.62 -5.24
N THR A 231 4.78 19.54 -6.49
CA THR A 231 5.16 18.45 -7.40
C THR A 231 4.92 18.88 -8.84
N ASP A 232 5.56 18.20 -9.80
CA ASP A 232 5.22 18.23 -11.22
C ASP A 232 4.97 19.66 -11.75
N THR A 233 6.01 20.50 -11.62
CA THR A 233 6.00 21.90 -12.06
C THR A 233 6.55 22.09 -13.47
N GLN A 234 6.85 20.99 -14.18
CA GLN A 234 7.50 20.97 -15.49
C GLN A 234 6.87 21.91 -16.53
N PHE A 235 5.54 21.88 -16.68
CA PHE A 235 4.84 22.79 -17.62
C PHE A 235 4.83 24.26 -17.16
N LEU A 236 4.90 24.52 -15.85
CA LEU A 236 5.04 25.89 -15.33
C LEU A 236 6.42 26.46 -15.67
N ALA A 237 7.47 25.64 -15.53
CA ALA A 237 8.84 26.03 -15.85
C ALA A 237 9.09 26.16 -17.37
N GLU A 238 8.56 25.26 -18.20
CA GLU A 238 8.59 25.38 -19.66
C GLU A 238 7.91 26.66 -20.12
N GLY A 239 6.63 26.84 -19.75
CA GLY A 239 5.85 28.01 -20.15
C GLY A 239 6.51 29.32 -19.71
N ALA A 240 7.10 29.37 -18.51
CA ALA A 240 7.80 30.53 -17.97
C ALA A 240 9.06 30.95 -18.75
N VAL A 241 9.64 30.08 -19.60
CA VAL A 241 10.81 30.40 -20.44
C VAL A 241 10.52 30.48 -21.93
N SER A 242 9.22 30.47 -22.30
CA SER A 242 8.72 30.66 -23.66
C SER A 242 9.21 31.96 -24.30
N ASP A 243 9.36 31.94 -25.63
CA ASP A 243 9.67 33.14 -26.43
C ASP A 243 8.47 34.12 -26.55
N ASP A 244 7.25 33.69 -26.16
CA ASP A 244 6.09 34.60 -26.00
C ASP A 244 6.07 35.21 -24.58
N PRO A 245 6.21 36.54 -24.44
CA PRO A 245 6.31 37.18 -23.12
C PRO A 245 4.99 37.23 -22.35
N ASP A 246 3.83 37.16 -23.02
CA ASP A 246 2.54 37.12 -22.34
C ASP A 246 2.31 35.70 -21.77
N GLU A 247 2.76 34.66 -22.48
CA GLU A 247 2.77 33.25 -22.03
C GLU A 247 3.73 33.04 -20.87
N ALA A 248 4.98 33.46 -21.01
CA ALA A 248 6.00 33.43 -19.96
C ALA A 248 5.54 34.13 -18.68
N GLN A 249 4.79 35.24 -18.80
CA GLN A 249 4.18 35.87 -17.63
C GLN A 249 3.08 35.01 -16.99
N ARG A 250 2.21 34.35 -17.75
CA ARG A 250 1.08 33.55 -17.19
C ARG A 250 1.58 32.30 -16.45
N PHE A 251 2.44 31.52 -17.08
CA PHE A 251 2.97 30.28 -16.48
C PHE A 251 3.94 30.58 -15.33
N GLY A 252 4.84 31.56 -15.52
CA GLY A 252 5.77 31.98 -14.48
C GLY A 252 5.11 32.64 -13.26
N GLN A 253 3.93 33.23 -13.41
CA GLN A 253 3.14 33.71 -12.28
C GLN A 253 2.51 32.55 -11.50
N ALA A 254 2.05 31.47 -12.16
CA ALA A 254 1.43 30.34 -11.47
C ALA A 254 2.39 29.59 -10.51
N TYR A 255 3.65 29.40 -10.91
CA TYR A 255 4.68 28.86 -10.01
C TYR A 255 5.00 29.88 -8.89
N ARG A 256 5.17 31.15 -9.24
CA ARG A 256 5.41 32.24 -8.26
C ARG A 256 4.31 32.29 -7.19
N ASP A 257 3.06 32.17 -7.58
CA ASP A 257 1.91 32.22 -6.68
C ASP A 257 1.92 31.07 -5.66
N GLN A 258 2.42 29.88 -6.02
CA GLN A 258 2.64 28.76 -5.07
C GLN A 258 3.69 29.13 -4.01
N VAL A 259 4.91 29.50 -4.43
CA VAL A 259 6.03 29.75 -3.50
C VAL A 259 5.90 31.06 -2.71
N GLU A 260 5.36 32.13 -3.31
CA GLU A 260 5.06 33.38 -2.57
C GLU A 260 3.95 33.14 -1.53
N TRP A 261 2.92 32.33 -1.84
CA TRP A 261 1.89 31.99 -0.86
C TRP A 261 2.45 31.21 0.33
N ILE A 262 3.34 30.24 0.11
CA ILE A 262 3.97 29.47 1.19
C ILE A 262 4.74 30.39 2.14
N VAL A 263 5.57 31.31 1.60
CA VAL A 263 6.32 32.26 2.43
C VAL A 263 5.41 33.24 3.15
N ASP A 264 4.42 33.84 2.47
CA ASP A 264 3.47 34.79 3.08
C ASP A 264 2.57 34.14 4.14
N ASN A 265 2.40 32.81 4.13
CA ASN A 265 1.60 32.06 5.11
C ASN A 265 2.45 31.31 6.16
N ALA A 266 3.78 31.29 6.08
CA ALA A 266 4.62 30.38 6.88
C ALA A 266 4.43 30.53 8.40
N GLU A 267 4.39 31.76 8.92
CA GLU A 267 4.13 32.04 10.35
C GLU A 267 2.67 31.76 10.72
N ASP A 268 1.71 32.36 9.99
CA ASP A 268 0.27 32.28 10.29
C ASP A 268 -0.31 30.86 10.14
N ARG A 269 0.32 29.99 9.32
CA ARG A 269 -0.07 28.58 9.12
C ARG A 269 0.91 27.57 9.71
N LYS A 270 1.98 28.02 10.37
CA LYS A 270 2.99 27.17 11.01
C LYS A 270 3.64 26.16 10.04
N ILE A 271 3.99 26.62 8.82
CA ILE A 271 4.61 25.76 7.80
C ILE A 271 6.05 25.47 8.25
N ALA A 272 6.30 24.24 8.72
CA ALA A 272 7.58 23.83 9.28
C ALA A 272 8.55 23.31 8.22
N TYR A 273 8.02 22.76 7.11
CA TYR A 273 8.80 22.16 6.03
C TYR A 273 8.07 22.26 4.68
N THR A 274 8.81 22.27 3.57
CA THR A 274 8.28 22.22 2.20
C THR A 274 9.02 21.18 1.36
N GLY A 275 8.31 20.16 0.86
CA GLY A 275 8.89 19.17 -0.05
C GLY A 275 8.42 19.36 -1.50
N HIS A 276 9.34 19.22 -2.47
CA HIS A 276 9.01 19.19 -3.89
C HIS A 276 9.40 17.85 -4.54
N THR A 277 8.41 17.03 -4.93
CA THR A 277 8.58 15.66 -5.43
C THR A 277 8.90 15.54 -6.93
N GLY A 278 9.76 16.42 -7.45
CA GLY A 278 10.29 16.32 -8.81
C GLY A 278 9.37 16.73 -9.95
N ASP A 279 9.85 16.44 -11.16
CA ASP A 279 9.48 17.05 -12.44
C ASP A 279 9.42 18.58 -12.35
N ILE A 280 10.61 19.15 -12.18
CA ILE A 280 10.87 20.57 -12.00
C ILE A 280 10.87 21.29 -13.36
N ILE A 281 11.27 20.60 -14.43
CA ILE A 281 11.39 21.11 -15.81
C ILE A 281 10.92 20.08 -16.84
N GLU A 282 10.52 20.51 -18.06
CA GLU A 282 10.04 19.60 -19.11
C GLU A 282 11.16 19.15 -20.06
N ASN A 283 11.97 20.11 -20.52
CA ASN A 283 12.87 19.92 -21.66
C ASN A 283 14.23 19.31 -21.26
N TYR A 284 14.21 18.31 -20.37
CA TYR A 284 15.34 17.39 -20.14
C TYR A 284 14.94 15.90 -19.99
N MET A 285 13.70 15.52 -20.35
CA MET A 285 13.26 14.11 -20.37
C MET A 285 14.02 13.19 -21.36
N ASN A 286 14.43 13.67 -22.54
CA ASN A 286 14.99 12.80 -23.60
C ASN A 286 16.48 13.04 -23.88
N LEU A 287 17.19 12.00 -24.35
CA LEU A 287 18.59 12.07 -24.80
C LEU A 287 18.87 13.13 -25.88
N ASN A 288 17.85 13.55 -26.63
CA ASN A 288 17.94 14.57 -27.67
C ASN A 288 17.55 15.99 -27.18
N HIS A 289 17.08 16.15 -25.93
CA HIS A 289 16.71 17.45 -25.39
C HIS A 289 17.95 18.32 -25.13
N SER A 290 17.79 19.64 -25.25
CA SER A 290 18.92 20.57 -25.18
C SER A 290 19.25 20.94 -23.74
N ALA A 291 20.46 20.61 -23.30
CA ALA A 291 21.03 21.10 -22.04
C ALA A 291 21.20 22.64 -21.99
N GLU A 292 21.04 23.37 -23.11
CA GLU A 292 20.90 24.83 -23.09
C GLU A 292 19.47 25.27 -22.74
N HIS A 293 18.45 24.52 -23.19
CA HIS A 293 17.04 24.82 -22.89
C HIS A 293 16.72 24.46 -21.43
N ALA A 294 17.09 23.26 -20.99
CA ALA A 294 16.95 22.82 -19.61
C ALA A 294 17.59 23.78 -18.58
N ARG A 295 18.72 24.43 -18.93
CA ARG A 295 19.34 25.48 -18.08
C ARG A 295 18.50 26.75 -17.97
N LYS A 296 17.59 27.04 -18.91
CA LYS A 296 16.62 28.13 -18.76
C LYS A 296 15.54 27.73 -17.75
N GLU A 297 14.94 26.55 -17.93
CA GLU A 297 13.85 26.05 -17.09
C GLU A 297 14.33 25.84 -15.65
N PHE A 298 15.45 25.14 -15.43
CA PHE A 298 16.05 25.01 -14.10
C PHE A 298 16.50 26.37 -13.55
N GLY A 299 16.98 27.27 -14.42
CA GLY A 299 17.31 28.64 -14.05
C GLY A 299 16.09 29.44 -13.59
N PHE A 300 14.90 29.17 -14.12
CA PHE A 300 13.64 29.76 -13.66
C PHE A 300 13.15 29.09 -12.36
N ALA A 301 13.05 27.77 -12.31
CA ALA A 301 12.59 27.03 -11.13
C ALA A 301 13.49 27.31 -9.91
N SER A 302 14.81 27.38 -10.10
CA SER A 302 15.77 27.75 -9.05
C SER A 302 15.56 29.17 -8.49
N GLN A 303 15.04 30.10 -9.31
CA GLN A 303 14.59 31.44 -8.86
C GLN A 303 13.23 31.41 -8.15
N MET A 304 12.38 30.41 -8.39
CA MET A 304 11.15 30.22 -7.62
C MET A 304 11.49 29.59 -6.27
N GLN A 305 12.33 28.55 -6.24
CA GLN A 305 12.85 27.95 -5.01
C GLN A 305 13.60 28.99 -4.15
N GLN A 306 14.30 29.95 -4.76
CA GLN A 306 14.96 31.05 -4.04
C GLN A 306 13.97 31.91 -3.21
N ILE A 307 12.68 31.90 -3.53
CA ILE A 307 11.66 32.62 -2.73
C ILE A 307 11.46 31.92 -1.38
N LEU A 308 11.39 30.58 -1.37
CA LEU A 308 11.35 29.78 -0.14
C LEU A 308 12.63 29.97 0.69
N ASP A 309 13.78 29.97 0.02
CA ASP A 309 15.12 30.16 0.60
C ASP A 309 15.28 31.54 1.28
N ASP A 310 15.00 32.63 0.56
CA ASP A 310 15.05 34.01 1.08
C ASP A 310 13.95 34.23 2.16
N GLY A 311 12.89 33.41 2.15
CA GLY A 311 11.86 33.34 3.19
C GLY A 311 12.27 32.56 4.44
N GLY A 312 13.35 31.77 4.38
CA GLY A 312 13.86 30.96 5.51
C GLY A 312 13.05 29.70 5.80
N VAL A 313 12.21 29.24 4.87
CA VAL A 313 11.40 28.02 5.04
C VAL A 313 12.26 26.78 4.78
N PRO A 314 12.35 25.82 5.74
CA PRO A 314 13.03 24.54 5.51
C PRO A 314 12.44 23.80 4.32
N ASN A 315 13.30 23.39 3.38
CA ASN A 315 12.83 22.81 2.12
C ASN A 315 13.82 21.83 1.51
N GLY A 316 13.27 20.82 0.84
CA GLY A 316 14.00 19.82 0.05
C GLY A 316 13.30 19.52 -1.28
N ILE A 317 14.08 19.16 -2.29
CA ILE A 317 13.62 18.96 -3.67
C ILE A 317 14.41 17.81 -4.31
N LEU A 318 13.73 16.99 -5.13
CA LEU A 318 14.31 15.86 -5.85
C LEU A 318 14.02 15.95 -7.36
N PRO A 319 14.85 15.38 -8.25
CA PRO A 319 14.56 15.32 -9.68
C PRO A 319 13.59 14.20 -10.05
N GLY A 320 12.64 14.52 -10.93
CA GLY A 320 11.76 13.57 -11.63
C GLY A 320 12.35 13.05 -12.95
N ASN A 321 11.57 12.31 -13.73
CA ASN A 321 12.06 11.71 -14.99
C ASN A 321 12.31 12.77 -16.08
N HIS A 322 11.65 13.93 -16.02
CA HIS A 322 11.90 15.06 -16.92
C HIS A 322 13.16 15.85 -16.53
N ASP A 323 13.65 15.71 -15.29
CA ASP A 323 14.83 16.40 -14.77
C ASP A 323 16.16 15.65 -14.99
N ASN A 324 16.12 14.33 -15.20
CA ASN A 324 17.32 13.47 -15.26
C ASN A 324 17.35 12.43 -16.42
N LYS A 325 16.51 12.63 -17.45
CA LYS A 325 16.35 11.75 -18.61
C LYS A 325 15.91 10.32 -18.27
N TRP A 326 14.83 10.16 -17.50
CA TRP A 326 14.37 8.85 -17.00
C TRP A 326 15.46 8.09 -16.21
N GLY A 327 16.19 8.77 -15.33
CA GLY A 327 17.24 8.19 -14.49
C GLY A 327 18.54 7.80 -15.23
N ARG A 328 18.77 8.32 -16.44
CA ARG A 328 19.87 7.86 -17.31
C ARG A 328 21.13 8.72 -17.29
N GLU A 329 21.09 9.87 -16.63
CA GLU A 329 22.22 10.79 -16.46
C GLU A 329 22.62 10.90 -14.98
N ASP A 330 23.83 11.37 -14.71
CA ASP A 330 24.45 11.47 -13.39
C ASP A 330 23.94 12.64 -12.51
N ASN A 331 22.70 13.10 -12.75
CA ASN A 331 22.08 14.29 -12.14
C ASN A 331 22.92 15.59 -12.21
N SER A 332 24.04 15.64 -12.96
CA SER A 332 25.00 16.75 -12.91
C SER A 332 24.40 18.09 -13.28
N LEU A 333 23.44 18.11 -14.23
CA LEU A 333 22.74 19.34 -14.62
C LEU A 333 21.79 19.85 -13.54
N TYR A 334 21.04 18.96 -12.89
CA TYR A 334 20.17 19.30 -11.76
C TYR A 334 21.00 19.92 -10.61
N ASN A 335 22.17 19.34 -10.33
CA ASN A 335 23.10 19.82 -9.31
C ASN A 335 23.76 21.18 -9.64
N GLU A 336 23.70 21.70 -10.88
CA GLU A 336 24.08 23.10 -11.18
C GLU A 336 23.15 24.12 -10.49
N PHE A 337 21.95 23.71 -10.06
CA PHE A 337 20.91 24.58 -9.52
C PHE A 337 20.44 24.18 -8.11
N PHE A 338 20.47 22.89 -7.79
CA PHE A 338 19.96 22.31 -6.54
C PHE A 338 21.00 21.42 -5.83
N GLY A 339 22.30 21.61 -6.11
CA GLY A 339 23.38 20.85 -5.48
C GLY A 339 23.55 21.13 -3.98
N PRO A 340 24.33 20.29 -3.26
CA PRO A 340 24.38 20.27 -1.79
C PRO A 340 24.90 21.59 -1.19
N GLU A 341 25.80 22.31 -1.88
CA GLU A 341 26.31 23.62 -1.45
C GLU A 341 25.20 24.67 -1.21
N ARG A 342 24.02 24.51 -1.84
CA ARG A 342 22.82 25.34 -1.57
C ARG A 342 22.26 25.02 -0.18
N TYR A 343 21.94 23.76 0.06
CA TYR A 343 21.24 23.31 1.26
C TYR A 343 22.12 23.34 2.52
N GLU A 344 23.42 23.08 2.39
CA GLU A 344 24.41 23.34 3.45
C GLU A 344 24.37 24.81 3.91
N ALA A 345 24.22 25.77 2.99
CA ALA A 345 24.18 27.20 3.30
C ALA A 345 22.81 27.65 3.84
N LEU A 346 21.70 27.05 3.39
CA LEU A 346 20.36 27.31 3.92
C LEU A 346 20.21 26.77 5.35
N SER A 347 20.81 25.62 5.64
CA SER A 347 20.85 25.02 6.97
C SER A 347 21.57 25.87 8.02
N GLU A 348 22.44 26.82 7.65
CA GLU A 348 22.98 27.82 8.61
C GLU A 348 21.91 28.86 9.05
N THR A 349 20.74 28.90 8.40
CA THR A 349 19.69 29.91 8.60
C THR A 349 18.40 29.38 9.20
N TRP A 350 18.13 28.07 9.08
CA TRP A 350 16.95 27.43 9.64
C TRP A 350 16.99 27.40 11.18
N GLU A 351 15.85 27.59 11.86
CA GLU A 351 15.80 27.64 13.34
C GLU A 351 15.62 26.24 13.97
N ASN A 352 14.80 25.38 13.37
CA ASN A 352 14.46 24.04 13.87
C ASN A 352 14.62 22.95 12.79
N ALA A 353 15.56 23.13 11.85
CA ALA A 353 15.89 22.16 10.82
C ALA A 353 17.39 22.17 10.49
N GLU A 354 17.91 21.04 10.00
CA GLU A 354 19.30 20.83 9.58
C GLU A 354 19.34 19.99 8.29
N TYR A 355 20.10 20.42 7.30
CA TYR A 355 20.37 19.62 6.09
C TYR A 355 21.31 18.47 6.46
N GLY A 356 20.78 17.24 6.45
CA GLY A 356 21.49 16.04 6.90
C GLY A 356 22.56 15.55 5.92
N GLY A 357 22.39 15.84 4.63
CA GLY A 357 23.39 15.63 3.59
C GLY A 357 22.91 14.83 2.37
N PRO A 358 23.70 14.85 1.29
CA PRO A 358 23.41 14.10 0.06
C PRO A 358 23.80 12.62 0.20
N TRP A 359 23.22 11.77 -0.66
CA TRP A 359 23.59 10.36 -0.75
C TRP A 359 25.04 10.13 -1.22
N ALA A 360 25.58 11.06 -2.04
CA ALA A 360 26.92 11.00 -2.60
C ALA A 360 27.59 12.39 -2.66
N GLU A 361 28.93 12.41 -2.70
CA GLU A 361 29.72 13.65 -2.74
C GLU A 361 29.42 14.46 -4.02
N GLY A 362 28.59 15.51 -3.87
CA GLY A 362 28.23 16.44 -4.95
C GLY A 362 26.91 16.15 -5.67
N ASP A 363 26.15 15.11 -5.30
CA ASP A 363 24.84 14.81 -5.89
C ASP A 363 23.71 14.83 -4.84
N ASN A 364 22.89 15.89 -4.88
CA ASN A 364 21.75 16.11 -4.00
C ASN A 364 20.44 15.47 -4.52
N ALA A 365 20.47 14.70 -5.61
CA ALA A 365 19.25 14.09 -6.16
C ALA A 365 18.54 13.16 -5.18
N ALA A 366 19.31 12.47 -4.33
CA ALA A 366 18.85 11.90 -3.07
C ALA A 366 19.57 12.58 -1.91
N HIS A 367 18.82 12.99 -0.89
CA HIS A 367 19.32 13.66 0.31
C HIS A 367 18.33 13.49 1.46
N TYR A 368 18.72 13.90 2.66
CA TYR A 368 17.80 13.91 3.81
C TYR A 368 17.96 15.19 4.64
N ASP A 369 16.86 15.62 5.23
CA ASP A 369 16.77 16.71 6.20
C ASP A 369 16.30 16.18 7.56
N LEU A 370 16.71 16.86 8.62
CA LEU A 370 16.17 16.69 9.96
C LEU A 370 15.40 17.96 10.34
N PHE A 371 14.21 17.83 10.91
CA PHE A 371 13.52 18.99 11.50
C PHE A 371 12.72 18.62 12.76
N SER A 372 12.30 19.65 13.49
CA SER A 372 11.50 19.52 14.71
C SER A 372 10.31 20.47 14.65
N ALA A 373 9.10 19.97 14.85
CA ALA A 373 7.87 20.76 14.81
C ALA A 373 6.93 20.31 15.94
N ALA A 374 6.30 21.26 16.64
CA ALA A 374 5.38 21.02 17.77
C ALA A 374 5.93 20.21 18.98
N GLY A 375 7.16 19.71 18.93
CA GLY A 375 7.73 18.77 19.91
C GLY A 375 7.98 17.37 19.31
N GLN A 376 7.44 17.10 18.12
CA GLN A 376 7.80 15.95 17.30
C GLN A 376 9.12 16.21 16.56
N ASP A 377 9.92 15.17 16.43
CA ASP A 377 11.17 15.14 15.67
C ASP A 377 10.99 14.28 14.40
N PHE A 378 11.44 14.81 13.26
CA PHE A 378 11.27 14.22 11.93
C PHE A 378 12.60 13.94 11.23
N VAL A 379 12.58 12.96 10.31
CA VAL A 379 13.60 12.76 9.27
C VAL A 379 12.90 12.71 7.91
N ALA A 380 13.18 13.68 7.04
CA ALA A 380 12.65 13.76 5.69
C ALA A 380 13.69 13.23 4.70
N VAL A 381 13.40 12.11 4.02
CA VAL A 381 14.29 11.52 3.01
C VAL A 381 13.70 11.75 1.63
N HIS A 382 14.55 12.15 0.68
CA HIS A 382 14.19 12.39 -0.71
C HIS A 382 14.84 11.35 -1.62
N LEU A 383 14.04 10.70 -2.47
CA LEU A 383 14.49 9.75 -3.49
C LEU A 383 14.09 10.20 -4.91
N PRO A 384 15.04 10.30 -5.85
CA PRO A 384 14.78 10.73 -7.23
C PRO A 384 14.12 9.63 -8.05
N TYR A 385 13.56 10.00 -9.21
CA TYR A 385 13.19 9.03 -10.23
C TYR A 385 14.43 8.30 -10.78
N GLY A 386 14.36 6.98 -10.96
CA GLY A 386 15.46 6.18 -11.50
C GLY A 386 16.55 5.89 -10.46
N HIS A 387 16.18 5.86 -9.18
CA HIS A 387 17.08 5.53 -8.07
C HIS A 387 17.73 4.14 -8.23
N SER A 388 18.99 4.01 -7.82
CA SER A 388 19.64 2.69 -7.79
C SER A 388 19.26 1.90 -6.54
N ARG A 389 19.57 0.59 -6.53
CA ARG A 389 19.38 -0.26 -5.36
C ARG A 389 20.21 0.22 -4.16
N GLU A 390 21.44 0.66 -4.42
CA GLU A 390 22.34 1.24 -3.42
C GLU A 390 21.78 2.55 -2.84
N MET A 391 21.06 3.33 -3.66
CA MET A 391 20.40 4.57 -3.22
C MET A 391 19.17 4.30 -2.33
N ARG A 392 18.38 3.26 -2.64
CA ARG A 392 17.29 2.80 -1.76
C ARG A 392 17.82 2.20 -0.45
N GLN A 393 18.87 1.40 -0.53
CA GLN A 393 19.57 0.88 0.67
C GLN A 393 20.10 2.02 1.54
N TRP A 394 20.68 3.06 0.95
CA TRP A 394 21.08 4.28 1.66
C TRP A 394 19.89 4.97 2.36
N ALA A 395 18.74 5.15 1.68
CA ALA A 395 17.55 5.74 2.30
C ALA A 395 17.02 4.90 3.48
N SER A 396 17.04 3.58 3.34
CA SER A 396 16.70 2.61 4.38
C SER A 396 17.68 2.71 5.58
N GLU A 397 18.99 2.80 5.33
CA GLU A 397 20.02 3.03 6.35
C GLU A 397 19.89 4.41 7.05
N ILE A 398 19.35 5.43 6.39
CA ILE A 398 19.02 6.72 7.02
C ILE A 398 17.87 6.57 8.02
N PHE A 399 16.73 5.97 7.63
CA PHE A 399 15.62 5.75 8.57
C PHE A 399 16.04 4.92 9.79
N GLN A 400 16.83 3.85 9.57
CA GLN A 400 17.42 3.02 10.65
C GLN A 400 18.44 3.73 11.52
N SER A 401 19.02 4.85 11.05
CA SER A 401 19.92 5.70 11.83
C SER A 401 19.17 6.69 12.73
N PHE A 402 17.87 6.90 12.51
CA PHE A 402 17.01 7.81 13.25
C PHE A 402 15.71 7.14 13.75
N PRO A 403 15.77 6.00 14.49
CA PRO A 403 14.58 5.28 14.93
C PRO A 403 13.73 6.05 15.95
N ASP A 404 14.32 7.04 16.64
CA ASP A 404 13.63 7.98 17.55
C ASP A 404 13.03 9.20 16.78
N ARG A 405 12.83 9.11 15.46
CA ARG A 405 12.25 10.17 14.60
C ARG A 405 11.22 9.62 13.63
N ASP A 406 10.19 10.41 13.38
CA ASP A 406 9.15 10.11 12.40
C ASP A 406 9.69 10.33 10.98
N GLY A 407 9.58 9.30 10.15
CA GLY A 407 10.10 9.26 8.79
C GLY A 407 9.07 9.76 7.77
N LEU A 408 9.47 10.77 6.99
CA LEU A 408 8.72 11.25 5.83
C LEU A 408 9.53 10.91 4.57
N LEU A 409 8.93 10.13 3.66
CA LEU A 409 9.57 9.76 2.40
C LEU A 409 8.98 10.57 1.24
N PHE A 410 9.78 11.44 0.64
CA PHE A 410 9.48 12.14 -0.60
C PHE A 410 10.10 11.36 -1.76
N THR A 411 9.31 11.03 -2.79
CA THR A 411 9.81 10.38 -4.00
C THR A 411 9.02 10.82 -5.22
N HIS A 412 9.57 10.70 -6.44
CA HIS A 412 8.83 11.13 -7.62
C HIS A 412 7.67 10.18 -7.96
N ALA A 413 7.93 8.87 -8.08
CA ALA A 413 6.96 7.87 -8.51
C ALA A 413 6.76 6.78 -7.44
N TYR A 414 5.53 6.57 -6.97
CA TYR A 414 5.23 5.57 -5.93
C TYR A 414 3.87 4.88 -6.10
N LEU A 415 2.75 5.61 -5.94
CA LEU A 415 1.41 5.11 -6.31
C LEU A 415 1.13 5.40 -7.79
N GLN A 416 0.13 4.73 -8.38
CA GLN A 416 -0.55 5.22 -9.59
C GLN A 416 -1.75 6.10 -9.17
N ALA A 417 -2.14 7.07 -10.00
CA ALA A 417 -3.36 7.83 -9.76
C ALA A 417 -4.62 6.94 -9.78
N SER A 418 -5.54 7.21 -8.87
CA SER A 418 -6.72 6.38 -8.66
C SER A 418 -7.77 6.54 -9.78
N ASN A 419 -8.53 5.47 -10.00
CA ASN A 419 -9.76 5.43 -10.80
C ASN A 419 -11.04 5.47 -9.94
N ASN A 420 -10.91 5.44 -8.61
CA ASN A 420 -12.02 5.49 -7.66
C ASN A 420 -12.38 6.96 -7.37
N ASP A 421 -13.68 7.27 -7.27
CA ASP A 421 -14.18 8.64 -7.10
C ASP A 421 -13.58 9.35 -5.86
N ASP A 422 -13.28 8.60 -4.79
CA ASP A 422 -12.75 9.09 -3.50
C ASP A 422 -11.21 9.10 -3.39
N GLY A 423 -10.50 8.80 -4.49
CA GLY A 423 -9.04 8.75 -4.52
C GLY A 423 -8.40 7.53 -3.84
N SER A 424 -9.18 6.60 -3.26
CA SER A 424 -8.64 5.34 -2.71
C SER A 424 -7.90 4.55 -3.80
N ILE A 425 -6.84 3.83 -3.48
CA ILE A 425 -6.19 2.93 -4.44
C ILE A 425 -7.18 1.96 -5.08
N SER A 426 -7.01 1.71 -6.38
CA SER A 426 -7.84 0.79 -7.15
C SER A 426 -7.04 -0.48 -7.42
N GLY A 427 -7.55 -1.65 -7.01
CA GLY A 427 -6.84 -2.95 -7.10
C GLY A 427 -6.50 -3.42 -8.53
N ILE A 428 -6.95 -2.72 -9.56
CA ILE A 428 -6.65 -3.00 -10.97
C ILE A 428 -5.94 -1.80 -11.59
N ALA A 429 -4.63 -1.89 -11.75
CA ALA A 429 -3.92 -0.99 -12.67
C ALA A 429 -4.24 -1.36 -14.13
N PRO A 430 -4.42 -0.37 -15.02
CA PRO A 430 -4.78 -0.60 -16.43
C PRO A 430 -3.69 -1.34 -17.24
N TYR A 431 -2.51 -1.57 -16.66
CA TYR A 431 -1.36 -2.25 -17.28
C TYR A 431 -0.80 -3.43 -16.47
N GLY A 432 -1.61 -4.03 -15.58
CA GLY A 432 -1.58 -5.49 -15.32
C GLY A 432 -0.31 -6.18 -14.80
N PHE A 433 0.69 -5.46 -14.26
CA PHE A 433 1.98 -6.07 -13.85
C PHE A 433 2.46 -5.75 -12.41
N HIS A 434 1.98 -4.69 -11.75
CA HIS A 434 2.52 -4.24 -10.44
C HIS A 434 1.45 -3.73 -9.45
N GLY A 435 0.20 -4.17 -9.57
CA GLY A 435 -0.91 -3.68 -8.73
C GLY A 435 -1.08 -2.15 -8.84
N PHE A 436 -1.51 -1.50 -7.76
CA PHE A 436 -1.70 -0.04 -7.70
C PHE A 436 -0.40 0.78 -7.61
N LEU A 437 0.76 0.13 -7.47
CA LEU A 437 2.06 0.80 -7.36
C LEU A 437 2.56 1.23 -8.74
N GLY A 438 3.15 2.42 -8.79
CA GLY A 438 3.58 3.07 -10.01
C GLY A 438 5.05 2.83 -10.32
N GLY A 439 5.32 2.10 -11.41
CA GLY A 439 6.66 1.99 -11.98
C GLY A 439 7.65 1.32 -11.01
N GLU A 440 8.56 2.11 -10.43
CA GLU A 440 9.57 1.60 -9.49
C GLU A 440 9.09 1.56 -8.03
N GLY A 441 7.87 2.04 -7.73
CA GLY A 441 7.35 2.20 -6.37
C GLY A 441 7.34 0.92 -5.51
N PHE A 442 7.22 -0.26 -6.13
CA PHE A 442 7.30 -1.53 -5.40
C PHE A 442 8.69 -1.78 -4.81
N TYR A 443 9.77 -1.34 -5.46
CA TYR A 443 11.11 -1.41 -4.87
C TYR A 443 11.29 -0.42 -3.71
N ILE A 444 10.61 0.73 -3.75
CA ILE A 444 10.61 1.68 -2.63
C ILE A 444 9.89 1.05 -1.43
N ARG A 445 8.76 0.39 -1.68
CA ARG A 445 7.98 -0.27 -0.64
C ARG A 445 8.76 -1.39 0.06
N ASP A 446 9.25 -2.37 -0.71
CA ASP A 446 10.03 -3.53 -0.22
C ASP A 446 11.39 -3.15 0.39
N GLU A 447 12.16 -2.24 -0.21
CA GLU A 447 13.52 -1.94 0.24
C GLU A 447 13.61 -0.75 1.24
N VAL A 448 12.57 0.10 1.35
CA VAL A 448 12.62 1.38 2.11
C VAL A 448 11.44 1.63 3.04
N VAL A 449 10.19 1.28 2.69
CA VAL A 449 9.02 1.57 3.57
C VAL A 449 8.82 0.45 4.58
N GLU A 450 8.54 -0.76 4.12
CA GLU A 450 8.20 -1.91 4.98
C GLU A 450 9.34 -2.35 5.93
N PRO A 451 10.64 -2.20 5.60
CA PRO A 451 11.72 -2.50 6.55
C PRO A 451 11.86 -1.50 7.72
N ASN A 452 11.14 -0.38 7.70
CA ASN A 452 11.40 0.77 8.59
C ASN A 452 10.11 1.25 9.27
N GLU A 453 9.81 0.66 10.44
CA GLU A 453 8.63 0.95 11.29
C GLU A 453 8.42 2.44 11.65
N ASN A 454 9.44 3.28 11.50
CA ASN A 454 9.35 4.72 11.74
C ASN A 454 8.93 5.55 10.51
N VAL A 455 8.77 4.96 9.31
CA VAL A 455 8.26 5.69 8.13
C VAL A 455 6.74 5.87 8.27
N VAL A 456 6.30 7.07 8.66
CA VAL A 456 4.89 7.37 8.93
C VAL A 456 4.13 7.86 7.69
N MET A 457 4.82 8.38 6.66
CA MET A 457 4.19 8.92 5.45
C MET A 457 5.08 8.83 4.21
N VAL A 458 4.46 8.54 3.06
CA VAL A 458 5.07 8.59 1.72
C VAL A 458 4.34 9.63 0.85
N LEU A 459 5.09 10.48 0.16
CA LEU A 459 4.62 11.59 -0.68
C LEU A 459 5.17 11.44 -2.10
N SER A 460 4.29 11.49 -3.10
CA SER A 460 4.65 11.26 -4.52
C SER A 460 3.82 12.06 -5.54
N GLY A 461 4.30 12.09 -6.79
CA GLY A 461 3.67 12.71 -7.96
C GLY A 461 3.78 11.82 -9.20
N HIS A 462 4.29 12.34 -10.32
CA HIS A 462 4.59 11.64 -11.59
C HIS A 462 3.37 11.11 -12.40
N TYR A 463 2.36 10.53 -11.72
CA TYR A 463 1.16 10.00 -12.37
C TYR A 463 -0.04 10.95 -12.17
N HIS A 464 -0.25 11.86 -13.11
CA HIS A 464 -1.35 12.85 -13.15
C HIS A 464 -2.66 12.38 -12.49
N GLY A 465 -3.06 13.06 -11.40
CA GLY A 465 -4.26 12.78 -10.62
C GLY A 465 -3.99 12.74 -9.12
N THR A 466 -4.75 11.90 -8.41
CA THR A 466 -4.66 11.73 -6.96
C THR A 466 -4.77 10.27 -6.58
N ALA A 467 -4.02 9.82 -5.57
CA ALA A 467 -4.28 8.54 -4.90
C ALA A 467 -3.88 8.60 -3.42
N TRP A 468 -4.45 7.70 -2.62
CA TRP A 468 -3.99 7.43 -1.26
C TRP A 468 -4.13 5.95 -0.89
N ASN A 469 -3.29 5.49 0.03
CA ASN A 469 -3.31 4.16 0.64
C ASN A 469 -2.91 4.24 2.13
N VAL A 470 -3.37 3.27 2.93
CA VAL A 470 -2.89 3.04 4.31
C VAL A 470 -2.21 1.68 4.33
N ASN A 471 -0.90 1.66 4.54
CA ASN A 471 -0.10 0.44 4.44
C ASN A 471 0.16 -0.16 5.82
N HIS A 472 -0.28 -1.41 6.00
CA HIS A 472 -0.26 -2.19 7.25
C HIS A 472 0.66 -3.41 7.18
N ASN A 473 1.63 -3.47 6.25
CA ASN A 473 2.43 -4.66 5.97
C ASN A 473 3.49 -4.97 7.07
N GLY A 474 3.03 -5.43 8.23
CA GLY A 474 3.85 -5.87 9.36
C GLY A 474 3.19 -5.63 10.72
N PRO A 475 3.86 -5.99 11.83
CA PRO A 475 3.40 -5.66 13.19
C PRO A 475 3.68 -4.20 13.59
N GLY A 476 4.18 -3.37 12.66
CA GLY A 476 4.44 -1.95 12.87
C GLY A 476 3.18 -1.09 12.78
N ALA A 477 3.29 0.16 13.19
CA ALA A 477 2.22 1.14 13.00
C ALA A 477 2.07 1.49 11.50
N PRO A 478 0.86 1.78 10.99
CA PRO A 478 0.64 1.99 9.56
C PRO A 478 1.31 3.25 9.03
N SER A 479 1.69 3.21 7.75
CA SER A 479 2.18 4.38 7.01
C SER A 479 1.10 4.92 6.07
N PHE A 480 0.99 6.25 5.97
CA PHE A 480 0.07 6.89 5.05
C PHE A 480 0.76 7.24 3.73
N GLU A 481 0.34 6.60 2.65
CA GLU A 481 0.94 6.75 1.33
C GLU A 481 0.04 7.62 0.45
N MET A 482 0.57 8.69 -0.16
CA MET A 482 -0.21 9.53 -1.06
C MET A 482 0.50 9.88 -2.37
N LEU A 483 -0.33 10.14 -3.37
CA LEU A 483 0.02 10.79 -4.62
C LEU A 483 -0.80 12.07 -4.78
N ALA A 484 -0.13 13.10 -5.30
CA ALA A 484 -0.73 14.28 -5.88
C ALA A 484 0.06 14.62 -7.15
N ASP A 485 -0.61 14.80 -8.29
CA ASP A 485 0.00 15.36 -9.49
C ASP A 485 -1.05 16.14 -10.28
N TYR A 486 -0.78 17.42 -10.52
CA TYR A 486 -1.70 18.36 -11.17
C TYR A 486 -1.26 18.78 -12.57
N GLN A 487 -0.26 18.12 -13.17
CA GLN A 487 0.40 18.57 -14.41
C GLN A 487 -0.52 18.71 -15.64
N ASN A 488 -1.57 17.88 -15.76
CA ASN A 488 -2.58 18.01 -16.82
C ASN A 488 -3.92 18.58 -16.33
N TYR A 489 -3.95 19.29 -15.18
CA TYR A 489 -5.12 20.07 -14.76
C TYR A 489 -5.10 21.42 -15.49
N GLU A 490 -6.17 21.77 -16.21
CA GLU A 490 -6.19 22.89 -17.15
C GLU A 490 -7.15 24.01 -16.76
N VAL A 491 -6.71 25.26 -16.93
CA VAL A 491 -7.53 26.47 -16.80
C VAL A 491 -7.49 27.25 -18.12
N ASP A 492 -8.66 27.57 -18.67
CA ASP A 492 -8.83 28.14 -20.03
C ASP A 492 -8.20 27.33 -21.18
N GLY A 493 -7.82 26.06 -20.93
CA GLY A 493 -7.06 25.20 -21.86
C GLY A 493 -5.54 25.33 -21.73
N GLU A 494 -5.04 25.87 -20.60
CA GLU A 494 -3.62 26.01 -20.28
C GLU A 494 -3.27 25.27 -18.99
N ARG A 495 -2.16 24.51 -18.99
CA ARG A 495 -1.64 23.73 -17.84
C ARG A 495 -0.91 24.62 -16.82
N ARG A 496 -1.64 25.56 -16.25
CA ARG A 496 -1.13 26.57 -15.29
C ARG A 496 -2.09 26.79 -14.11
N THR A 497 -2.66 25.71 -13.61
CA THR A 497 -3.55 25.71 -12.45
C THR A 497 -2.78 25.99 -11.17
N GLY A 498 -1.55 25.45 -11.01
CA GLY A 498 -0.69 25.73 -9.86
C GLY A 498 -1.28 25.23 -8.53
N PHE A 499 -1.93 24.06 -8.55
CA PHE A 499 -2.35 23.38 -7.32
C PHE A 499 -1.14 22.86 -6.55
N MET A 500 -1.26 22.84 -5.23
CA MET A 500 -0.30 22.28 -4.26
C MET A 500 -1.07 21.79 -3.03
N ARG A 501 -0.45 20.97 -2.18
CA ARG A 501 -1.07 20.48 -0.94
C ARG A 501 -0.50 21.15 0.30
N LEU A 502 -1.38 21.42 1.28
CA LEU A 502 -0.99 21.69 2.66
C LEU A 502 -1.46 20.54 3.55
N LEU A 503 -0.51 19.96 4.28
CA LEU A 503 -0.74 18.91 5.27
C LEU A 503 -0.73 19.58 6.65
N GLN A 504 -1.85 19.59 7.36
CA GLN A 504 -1.99 20.24 8.67
C GLN A 504 -2.05 19.18 9.76
N PHE A 505 -0.98 19.07 10.54
CA PHE A 505 -0.78 18.02 11.55
C PHE A 505 -1.29 18.47 12.91
N ASP A 506 -2.13 17.66 13.53
CA ASP A 506 -2.59 17.75 14.91
C ASP A 506 -1.89 16.64 15.71
N VAL A 507 -1.02 17.00 16.65
CA VAL A 507 -0.14 16.01 17.31
C VAL A 507 -0.87 15.31 18.46
N ASP A 508 -1.68 16.06 19.21
CA ASP A 508 -2.50 15.53 20.29
C ASP A 508 -3.57 14.56 19.74
N ASP A 509 -4.27 14.92 18.65
CA ASP A 509 -5.20 14.01 17.96
C ASP A 509 -4.50 12.96 17.07
N SER A 510 -3.19 13.10 16.81
CA SER A 510 -2.38 12.24 15.92
C SER A 510 -3.02 12.05 14.53
N GLU A 511 -3.40 13.18 13.93
CA GLU A 511 -4.12 13.27 12.67
C GLU A 511 -3.47 14.30 11.73
N VAL A 512 -3.66 14.15 10.43
CA VAL A 512 -3.23 15.13 9.43
C VAL A 512 -4.34 15.41 8.41
N THR A 513 -4.71 16.69 8.30
CA THR A 513 -5.69 17.17 7.33
C THR A 513 -4.99 17.68 6.08
N ILE A 514 -5.22 17.00 4.96
CA ILE A 514 -4.74 17.36 3.63
C ILE A 514 -5.75 18.36 3.03
N ASN A 515 -5.25 19.47 2.48
CA ASN A 515 -6.02 20.33 1.59
C ASN A 515 -5.21 20.66 0.33
N THR A 516 -5.75 20.26 -0.83
CA THR A 516 -5.30 20.78 -2.13
C THR A 516 -5.83 22.20 -2.38
N TYR A 517 -4.95 23.11 -2.78
CA TYR A 517 -5.28 24.53 -3.03
C TYR A 517 -4.43 25.11 -4.16
N SER A 518 -5.01 26.00 -4.97
CA SER A 518 -4.29 26.83 -5.94
C SER A 518 -4.36 28.31 -5.52
N PRO A 519 -3.22 28.93 -5.17
CA PRO A 519 -3.14 30.37 -4.95
C PRO A 519 -3.43 31.18 -6.22
N THR A 520 -3.00 30.66 -7.38
CA THR A 520 -3.22 31.23 -8.72
C THR A 520 -4.71 31.38 -9.06
N LEU A 521 -5.55 30.50 -8.53
CA LEU A 521 -6.99 30.40 -8.84
C LEU A 521 -7.90 30.82 -7.67
N ASP A 522 -7.37 30.97 -6.44
CA ASP A 522 -8.13 31.13 -5.19
C ASP A 522 -9.19 30.01 -5.02
N SER A 523 -8.74 28.76 -5.17
CA SER A 523 -9.64 27.59 -5.27
C SER A 523 -9.10 26.32 -4.59
N PHE A 524 -10.02 25.57 -3.98
CA PHE A 524 -9.83 24.21 -3.45
C PHE A 524 -10.53 23.14 -4.31
N ASP A 525 -11.22 23.55 -5.38
CA ASP A 525 -12.01 22.67 -6.26
C ASP A 525 -11.12 22.09 -7.38
N ALA A 526 -10.06 21.37 -6.99
CA ALA A 526 -9.10 20.78 -7.92
C ALA A 526 -9.73 19.81 -8.93
N PRO A 527 -10.64 18.87 -8.53
CA PRO A 527 -11.31 17.98 -9.48
C PRO A 527 -12.02 18.69 -10.65
N SER A 528 -12.50 19.93 -10.47
CA SER A 528 -13.12 20.70 -11.56
C SER A 528 -12.18 21.09 -12.71
N TYR A 529 -10.86 20.91 -12.54
CA TYR A 529 -9.84 21.24 -13.55
C TYR A 529 -9.16 20.00 -14.16
N ASP A 530 -9.48 18.76 -13.77
CA ASP A 530 -8.99 17.55 -14.46
C ASP A 530 -9.75 17.35 -15.78
N THR A 531 -9.28 18.02 -16.83
CA THR A 531 -9.92 18.01 -18.17
C THR A 531 -9.44 16.86 -19.06
N SER A 532 -8.33 16.20 -18.69
CA SER A 532 -7.55 15.35 -19.59
C SER A 532 -7.88 13.86 -19.49
N ILE A 533 -8.33 13.39 -18.33
CA ILE A 533 -8.79 12.01 -18.10
C ILE A 533 -10.21 12.05 -17.51
N PRO A 534 -11.18 11.26 -18.02
CA PRO A 534 -12.56 11.28 -17.53
C PRO A 534 -12.72 10.53 -16.20
N ARG A 535 -12.21 11.11 -15.11
CA ARG A 535 -12.39 10.63 -13.73
C ARG A 535 -13.54 11.37 -13.05
N ASN A 536 -14.18 10.73 -12.06
CA ASN A 536 -15.27 11.32 -11.28
C ASN A 536 -14.81 11.74 -9.87
N TYR A 537 -13.59 12.25 -9.74
CA TYR A 537 -13.04 12.69 -8.46
C TYR A 537 -14.00 13.64 -7.72
N ILE A 538 -14.32 13.31 -6.47
CA ILE A 538 -15.08 14.17 -5.56
C ILE A 538 -14.11 15.05 -4.74
N PRO A 539 -14.57 16.14 -4.08
CA PRO A 539 -13.70 16.98 -3.25
C PRO A 539 -12.89 16.19 -2.20
N GLU A 540 -13.48 15.10 -1.68
CA GLU A 540 -12.87 14.17 -0.74
C GLU A 540 -11.73 13.30 -1.33
N SER A 541 -11.40 13.38 -2.63
CA SER A 541 -10.16 12.80 -3.19
C SER A 541 -8.93 13.70 -3.04
N ASP A 542 -9.16 14.97 -2.66
CA ASP A 542 -8.16 16.04 -2.55
C ASP A 542 -8.21 16.79 -1.19
N GLN A 543 -9.21 16.50 -0.36
CA GLN A 543 -9.45 17.15 0.94
C GLN A 543 -10.00 16.13 1.95
N TYR A 544 -9.17 15.68 2.89
CA TYR A 544 -9.51 14.63 3.87
C TYR A 544 -8.63 14.75 5.12
N THR A 545 -9.02 14.08 6.22
CA THR A 545 -8.23 13.99 7.46
C THR A 545 -7.96 12.53 7.79
N VAL A 546 -6.68 12.17 7.91
CA VAL A 546 -6.23 10.79 8.14
C VAL A 546 -5.53 10.67 9.49
N PRO A 547 -5.66 9.53 10.18
CA PRO A 547 -4.80 9.20 11.32
C PRO A 547 -3.35 9.02 10.83
N ILE A 548 -2.37 9.36 11.68
CA ILE A 548 -0.95 9.21 11.34
C ILE A 548 -0.12 8.80 12.56
N SER A 549 0.76 7.82 12.34
CA SER A 549 1.49 7.04 13.37
C SER A 549 2.66 7.78 14.05
N LEU A 550 2.43 9.02 14.51
CA LEU A 550 3.47 9.87 15.11
C LEU A 550 4.03 9.30 16.42
N SER A 551 5.35 9.37 16.62
CA SER A 551 6.00 8.80 17.82
C SER A 551 5.71 9.54 19.13
N ALA A 552 5.39 10.84 19.09
CA ALA A 552 4.93 11.60 20.26
C ALA A 552 3.48 11.32 20.67
N ARG A 553 2.74 10.48 19.92
CA ARG A 553 1.35 10.11 20.21
C ARG A 553 1.19 9.63 21.66
N SER A 554 0.09 10.05 22.29
CA SER A 554 -0.41 9.51 23.56
C SER A 554 -1.86 9.09 23.39
N THR A 555 -2.35 8.17 24.23
CA THR A 555 -3.79 7.94 24.40
C THR A 555 -4.10 7.67 25.86
N MET A 556 -4.99 8.47 26.44
CA MET A 556 -5.42 8.39 27.83
C MET A 556 -6.77 7.67 27.90
N LEU A 557 -6.79 6.49 28.51
CA LEU A 557 -8.01 5.87 29.02
C LEU A 557 -8.24 6.35 30.45
N ARG A 558 -9.39 6.97 30.70
CA ARG A 558 -9.89 7.35 32.02
C ARG A 558 -11.19 6.61 32.31
N THR A 559 -11.31 5.95 33.47
CA THR A 559 -12.58 5.38 33.93
C THR A 559 -13.11 6.13 35.14
N ASP A 560 -14.39 6.51 35.08
CA ASP A 560 -15.10 7.29 36.09
C ASP A 560 -16.03 6.43 36.96
N GLU A 561 -16.67 5.40 36.39
CA GLU A 561 -17.60 4.50 37.11
C GLU A 561 -17.54 3.09 36.52
N VAL A 562 -17.39 2.07 37.37
CA VAL A 562 -17.64 0.65 37.03
C VAL A 562 -18.63 0.10 38.04
N CYS A 563 -19.77 -0.39 37.58
CA CYS A 563 -20.83 -0.91 38.44
C CYS A 563 -21.49 -2.17 37.89
N VAL A 564 -22.08 -2.98 38.78
CA VAL A 564 -22.77 -4.23 38.44
C VAL A 564 -24.22 -4.16 38.89
N GLY A 565 -25.14 -4.37 37.94
CA GLY A 565 -26.59 -4.46 38.15
C GLY A 565 -27.15 -5.84 37.78
N GLU A 566 -28.46 -6.01 37.97
CA GLU A 566 -29.21 -7.17 37.47
C GLU A 566 -29.96 -6.73 36.19
N ALA A 567 -30.00 -7.57 35.15
CA ALA A 567 -30.65 -7.21 33.89
C ALA A 567 -32.19 -7.01 34.04
N ASP A 568 -32.74 -5.97 33.41
CA ASP A 568 -34.19 -5.85 33.13
C ASP A 568 -34.51 -6.44 31.74
N GLU A 569 -35.73 -6.90 31.51
CA GLU A 569 -36.16 -7.59 30.27
C GLU A 569 -36.31 -6.64 29.05
N SER A 570 -35.58 -5.51 29.02
CA SER A 570 -35.71 -4.45 28.02
C SER A 570 -34.40 -3.76 27.57
N GLU A 571 -33.23 -4.31 27.94
CA GLU A 571 -31.91 -3.78 27.59
C GLU A 571 -31.16 -4.75 26.65
N PRO A 572 -30.15 -4.30 25.87
CA PRO A 572 -29.74 -4.97 24.64
C PRO A 572 -29.02 -6.31 24.86
N GLN A 573 -29.01 -7.13 23.79
CA GLN A 573 -28.08 -8.26 23.68
C GLN A 573 -26.65 -7.74 23.44
N ALA A 574 -25.64 -8.59 23.64
CA ALA A 574 -24.29 -8.31 23.17
C ALA A 574 -24.30 -8.14 21.63
N PRO A 575 -23.43 -7.27 21.07
CA PRO A 575 -23.47 -6.93 19.65
C PRO A 575 -23.10 -8.12 18.76
N VAL A 576 -23.50 -8.02 17.50
CA VAL A 576 -23.09 -8.92 16.43
C VAL A 576 -21.60 -8.73 16.15
N ARG A 577 -20.85 -9.82 16.00
CA ARG A 577 -19.42 -9.75 15.71
C ARG A 577 -18.98 -10.85 14.75
N VAL A 578 -17.96 -10.55 13.95
CA VAL A 578 -17.11 -11.53 13.25
C VAL A 578 -15.75 -11.44 13.92
N ASP A 579 -15.09 -12.57 14.17
CA ASP A 579 -13.70 -12.53 14.66
C ASP A 579 -12.75 -12.05 13.53
N PRO A 580 -11.64 -11.35 13.85
CA PRO A 580 -10.67 -10.94 12.84
C PRO A 580 -10.17 -12.12 12.00
N ILE A 581 -10.09 -11.93 10.69
CA ILE A 581 -9.60 -12.92 9.73
C ILE A 581 -8.27 -12.40 9.19
N SER A 582 -7.22 -13.20 9.30
CA SER A 582 -5.90 -12.87 8.72
C SER A 582 -5.94 -12.99 7.20
N ASP A 583 -5.10 -12.20 6.54
CA ASP A 583 -4.93 -12.25 5.08
C ASP A 583 -4.39 -13.62 4.60
N VAL A 584 -4.77 -14.01 3.40
CA VAL A 584 -4.57 -15.36 2.85
C VAL A 584 -3.78 -15.30 1.56
N HIS A 585 -2.49 -15.60 1.64
CA HIS A 585 -1.64 -15.83 0.48
C HIS A 585 -1.82 -17.27 -0.04
N GLY A 586 -1.64 -17.47 -1.34
CA GLY A 586 -1.63 -18.80 -1.96
C GLY A 586 -1.13 -18.75 -3.40
N THR A 587 -1.15 -19.88 -4.09
CA THR A 587 -0.85 -19.97 -5.54
C THR A 587 -2.14 -20.15 -6.32
N VAL A 588 -2.24 -19.56 -7.51
CA VAL A 588 -3.27 -19.94 -8.48
C VAL A 588 -3.19 -21.45 -8.78
N ASN A 589 -4.35 -22.09 -8.95
CA ASN A 589 -4.56 -23.53 -9.15
C ASN A 589 -4.15 -24.46 -7.99
N GLU A 590 -3.55 -23.95 -6.90
CA GLU A 590 -3.34 -24.70 -5.65
C GLU A 590 -4.48 -24.43 -4.63
N PRO A 591 -4.89 -25.41 -3.80
CA PRO A 591 -5.86 -25.15 -2.74
C PRO A 591 -5.27 -24.28 -1.63
N ILE A 592 -6.00 -23.26 -1.19
CA ILE A 592 -5.63 -22.45 -0.01
C ILE A 592 -5.78 -23.26 1.29
N GLU A 593 -5.21 -22.75 2.40
CA GLU A 593 -5.59 -23.25 3.73
C GLU A 593 -7.04 -22.83 4.07
N ASP A 594 -7.79 -23.73 4.73
CA ASP A 594 -9.21 -23.53 5.07
C ASP A 594 -9.38 -22.36 6.06
N VAL A 595 -10.07 -21.29 5.66
CA VAL A 595 -10.31 -20.11 6.52
C VAL A 595 -11.57 -20.35 7.36
N GLN A 596 -11.43 -20.45 8.68
CA GLN A 596 -12.58 -20.55 9.59
C GLN A 596 -13.14 -19.15 9.90
N VAL A 597 -14.35 -18.87 9.41
CA VAL A 597 -15.16 -17.74 9.87
C VAL A 597 -15.81 -18.11 11.20
N VAL A 598 -15.67 -17.24 12.20
CA VAL A 598 -16.33 -17.35 13.51
C VAL A 598 -17.15 -16.08 13.74
N THR A 599 -18.38 -16.24 14.21
CA THR A 599 -19.32 -15.13 14.40
C THR A 599 -20.14 -15.27 15.67
N HIS A 600 -20.33 -14.16 16.37
CA HIS A 600 -21.05 -14.06 17.64
C HIS A 600 -22.36 -13.30 17.46
N ASN A 601 -23.43 -13.74 18.13
CA ASN A 601 -24.78 -13.15 18.12
C ASN A 601 -25.47 -12.97 16.73
N ALA A 602 -24.92 -13.58 15.67
CA ALA A 602 -25.45 -13.49 14.30
C ALA A 602 -26.65 -14.42 14.04
N GLU A 603 -27.71 -13.92 13.40
CA GLU A 603 -28.76 -14.74 12.77
C GLU A 603 -28.33 -15.20 11.37
N THR A 604 -27.58 -14.37 10.64
CA THR A 604 -27.09 -14.68 9.28
C THR A 604 -25.67 -14.18 9.03
N VAL A 605 -24.96 -14.85 8.12
CA VAL A 605 -23.62 -14.48 7.63
C VAL A 605 -23.65 -14.47 6.11
N THR A 606 -23.06 -13.43 5.50
CA THR A 606 -22.90 -13.27 4.05
C THR A 606 -21.46 -12.93 3.73
N ILE A 607 -20.94 -13.45 2.61
CA ILE A 607 -19.56 -13.21 2.18
C ILE A 607 -19.56 -12.75 0.72
N SER A 608 -18.73 -11.75 0.42
CA SER A 608 -18.49 -11.20 -0.92
C SER A 608 -16.98 -10.99 -1.15
N GLY A 609 -16.58 -10.69 -2.39
CA GLY A 609 -15.18 -10.36 -2.74
C GLY A 609 -14.23 -11.54 -2.88
N LEU A 610 -14.68 -12.78 -2.68
CA LEU A 610 -13.86 -13.98 -2.89
C LEU A 610 -13.42 -14.11 -4.36
N PRO A 611 -12.16 -14.50 -4.64
CA PRO A 611 -11.69 -14.80 -6.00
C PRO A 611 -12.39 -16.01 -6.63
N SER A 612 -12.37 -16.03 -7.95
CA SER A 612 -12.84 -17.13 -8.79
C SER A 612 -12.27 -18.48 -8.31
N GLY A 613 -13.14 -19.42 -7.89
CA GLY A 613 -12.75 -20.76 -7.45
C GLY A 613 -12.72 -21.01 -5.94
N LEU A 614 -12.86 -19.96 -5.11
CA LEU A 614 -13.15 -20.09 -3.67
C LEU A 614 -14.65 -20.07 -3.38
N SER A 615 -15.05 -20.63 -2.23
CA SER A 615 -16.45 -20.68 -1.79
C SER A 615 -16.59 -20.73 -0.26
N TYR A 616 -17.73 -20.29 0.26
CA TYR A 616 -18.07 -20.35 1.69
C TYR A 616 -19.16 -21.40 1.95
N ASP A 617 -18.92 -22.30 2.91
CA ASP A 617 -19.92 -23.24 3.43
C ASP A 617 -20.55 -22.74 4.74
N GLY A 618 -21.78 -22.26 4.66
CA GLY A 618 -22.55 -21.78 5.81
C GLY A 618 -23.04 -22.88 6.78
N GLU A 619 -22.85 -24.18 6.52
CA GLU A 619 -23.08 -25.23 7.53
C GLU A 619 -21.83 -25.49 8.40
N THR A 620 -20.62 -25.14 7.93
CA THR A 620 -19.35 -25.34 8.66
C THR A 620 -18.64 -24.06 9.06
N GLY A 621 -18.98 -22.92 8.44
CA GLY A 621 -18.32 -21.64 8.65
C GLY A 621 -16.97 -21.52 7.93
N VAL A 622 -16.65 -22.40 6.98
CA VAL A 622 -15.34 -22.46 6.32
C VAL A 622 -15.39 -21.82 4.93
N ILE A 623 -14.38 -21.00 4.61
CA ILE A 623 -14.07 -20.58 3.24
C ILE A 623 -12.95 -21.47 2.72
N SER A 624 -13.17 -22.12 1.58
CA SER A 624 -12.17 -23.00 0.96
C SER A 624 -12.38 -23.15 -0.55
N GLY A 625 -11.36 -23.68 -1.22
CA GLY A 625 -11.34 -23.92 -2.66
C GLY A 625 -9.95 -23.77 -3.25
N THR A 626 -9.91 -23.50 -4.55
CA THR A 626 -8.69 -23.30 -5.33
C THR A 626 -8.90 -22.06 -6.21
N PRO A 627 -8.15 -20.97 -6.03
CA PRO A 627 -8.31 -19.76 -6.82
C PRO A 627 -7.80 -19.99 -8.25
N THR A 628 -8.53 -19.49 -9.24
CA THR A 628 -8.22 -19.65 -10.67
C THR A 628 -7.77 -18.34 -11.34
N GLU A 629 -7.40 -17.35 -10.54
CA GLU A 629 -7.14 -15.97 -10.96
C GLU A 629 -6.16 -15.32 -9.98
N ALA A 630 -5.10 -14.68 -10.49
CA ALA A 630 -4.06 -14.06 -9.67
C ALA A 630 -4.39 -12.59 -9.34
N GLY A 631 -3.90 -12.12 -8.20
CA GLY A 631 -4.01 -10.72 -7.78
C GLY A 631 -4.59 -10.51 -6.38
N THR A 632 -4.82 -9.27 -6.00
CA THR A 632 -5.27 -8.87 -4.65
C THR A 632 -6.81 -8.79 -4.60
N PHE A 633 -7.45 -9.67 -3.82
CA PHE A 633 -8.92 -9.74 -3.68
C PHE A 633 -9.36 -9.41 -2.25
N THR A 634 -10.01 -8.26 -2.04
CA THR A 634 -10.58 -7.89 -0.74
C THR A 634 -11.90 -8.64 -0.50
N ALA A 635 -11.85 -9.71 0.29
CA ALA A 635 -13.03 -10.40 0.77
C ALA A 635 -13.71 -9.62 1.90
N THR A 636 -15.04 -9.64 1.95
CA THR A 636 -15.83 -9.05 3.04
C THR A 636 -16.76 -10.10 3.62
N VAL A 637 -16.63 -10.37 4.92
CA VAL A 637 -17.59 -11.14 5.71
C VAL A 637 -18.49 -10.17 6.45
N THR A 638 -19.80 -10.35 6.35
CA THR A 638 -20.80 -9.58 7.09
C THR A 638 -21.70 -10.50 7.89
N ALA A 639 -21.67 -10.36 9.21
CA ALA A 639 -22.64 -10.93 10.13
C ALA A 639 -23.82 -9.95 10.34
N THR A 640 -25.00 -10.50 10.63
CA THR A 640 -26.23 -9.72 10.87
C THR A 640 -27.06 -10.42 11.94
N GLY A 641 -27.49 -9.66 12.96
CA GLY A 641 -28.19 -10.16 14.15
C GLY A 641 -29.69 -10.40 13.94
N GLU A 642 -30.38 -10.86 14.99
CA GLU A 642 -31.83 -11.10 14.92
C GLU A 642 -32.59 -9.87 14.43
N ALA A 643 -33.53 -10.10 13.50
CA ALA A 643 -34.34 -9.07 12.82
C ALA A 643 -33.57 -8.04 11.97
N GLY A 644 -32.23 -8.10 11.90
CA GLY A 644 -31.40 -7.20 11.09
C GLY A 644 -31.29 -5.78 11.64
N GLU A 645 -31.39 -5.60 12.96
CA GLU A 645 -31.20 -4.30 13.63
C GLU A 645 -29.72 -4.00 13.97
N ASP A 646 -28.84 -4.99 13.86
CA ASP A 646 -27.38 -4.89 14.11
C ASP A 646 -26.57 -5.72 13.08
N THR A 647 -25.39 -5.23 12.69
CA THR A 647 -24.51 -5.79 11.65
C THR A 647 -23.04 -5.46 11.91
N HIS A 648 -22.16 -6.45 11.76
CA HIS A 648 -20.71 -6.27 11.85
C HIS A 648 -20.02 -6.93 10.64
N SER A 649 -19.01 -6.26 10.10
CA SER A 649 -18.27 -6.73 8.94
C SER A 649 -16.77 -6.72 9.16
N VAL A 650 -16.10 -7.82 8.80
CA VAL A 650 -14.64 -7.95 8.74
C VAL A 650 -14.23 -8.09 7.29
N ARG A 651 -13.19 -7.37 6.89
CA ARG A 651 -12.51 -7.57 5.61
C ARG A 651 -11.17 -8.25 5.83
N PHE A 652 -10.74 -9.00 4.82
CA PHE A 652 -9.42 -9.60 4.74
C PHE A 652 -9.04 -9.74 3.27
N VAL A 653 -7.75 -9.74 2.98
CA VAL A 653 -7.19 -9.84 1.65
C VAL A 653 -6.92 -11.31 1.32
N ILE A 654 -7.23 -11.71 0.09
CA ILE A 654 -6.81 -12.98 -0.48
C ILE A 654 -5.91 -12.67 -1.67
N GLU A 655 -4.68 -13.17 -1.64
CA GLU A 655 -3.66 -12.91 -2.67
C GLU A 655 -3.15 -14.23 -3.27
N PRO A 656 -3.80 -14.74 -4.33
CA PRO A 656 -3.24 -15.79 -5.15
C PRO A 656 -2.12 -15.21 -6.02
N GLU A 657 -0.88 -15.61 -5.76
CA GLU A 657 0.26 -15.38 -6.64
C GLU A 657 0.10 -16.21 -7.93
N PRO A 658 0.59 -15.71 -9.08
CA PRO A 658 0.67 -16.53 -10.30
C PRO A 658 1.62 -17.72 -10.09
N GLU A 659 1.35 -18.84 -10.75
CA GLU A 659 2.26 -20.00 -10.73
C GLU A 659 3.66 -19.62 -11.23
N ASN A 660 4.62 -19.51 -10.33
CA ASN A 660 6.02 -19.19 -10.65
C ASN A 660 6.78 -20.42 -11.17
N LEU A 661 6.28 -21.00 -12.26
CA LEU A 661 6.80 -22.21 -12.89
C LEU A 661 8.04 -21.90 -13.74
N GLN A 662 9.20 -21.74 -13.10
CA GLN A 662 10.47 -21.48 -13.82
C GLN A 662 10.89 -22.71 -14.66
N VAL A 663 10.77 -22.61 -15.98
CA VAL A 663 11.23 -23.61 -16.94
C VAL A 663 12.75 -23.48 -17.13
N SER A 664 13.45 -24.61 -17.22
CA SER A 664 14.87 -24.63 -17.60
C SER A 664 15.26 -25.91 -18.34
N ILE A 665 16.28 -25.84 -19.20
CA ILE A 665 16.84 -26.96 -19.95
C ILE A 665 18.29 -27.20 -19.49
N ALA A 666 18.66 -28.46 -19.26
CA ALA A 666 20.04 -28.80 -18.93
C ALA A 666 20.97 -28.62 -20.15
N GLU A 667 22.11 -27.94 -19.97
CA GLU A 667 23.11 -27.70 -21.02
C GLU A 667 23.50 -28.99 -21.79
N ILE A 668 23.22 -29.03 -23.09
CA ILE A 668 23.70 -30.07 -24.00
C ILE A 668 25.03 -29.60 -24.61
N ALA A 669 26.09 -30.37 -24.40
CA ALA A 669 27.40 -30.09 -24.99
C ALA A 669 27.43 -30.46 -26.49
N ASP A 670 28.30 -29.80 -27.27
CA ASP A 670 28.56 -30.13 -28.68
C ASP A 670 28.83 -31.63 -28.89
N GLN A 671 28.23 -32.19 -29.94
CA GLN A 671 28.29 -33.61 -30.28
C GLN A 671 29.04 -33.86 -31.60
N THR A 672 29.61 -35.05 -31.74
CA THR A 672 30.24 -35.51 -32.99
C THR A 672 29.88 -36.97 -33.25
N VAL A 673 29.27 -37.23 -34.41
CA VAL A 673 28.69 -38.53 -34.79
C VAL A 673 29.11 -38.91 -36.21
N THR A 674 29.07 -40.21 -36.55
CA THR A 674 29.39 -40.70 -37.90
C THR A 674 28.16 -40.66 -38.82
N ILE A 675 28.32 -40.24 -40.07
CA ILE A 675 27.27 -40.38 -41.09
C ILE A 675 26.93 -41.86 -41.36
N ASN A 676 25.63 -42.17 -41.47
CA ASN A 676 25.06 -43.52 -41.66
C ASN A 676 25.25 -44.49 -40.46
N GLU A 677 25.68 -44.03 -39.29
CA GLU A 677 25.66 -44.82 -38.05
C GLU A 677 24.53 -44.31 -37.12
N GLU A 678 23.93 -45.21 -36.34
CA GLU A 678 22.89 -44.87 -35.36
C GLU A 678 23.52 -44.10 -34.19
N ILE A 679 22.97 -42.95 -33.83
CA ILE A 679 23.54 -42.10 -32.77
C ILE A 679 23.22 -42.65 -31.37
N ASP A 680 24.15 -42.52 -30.43
CA ASP A 680 23.83 -42.65 -29.00
C ASP A 680 22.80 -41.54 -28.65
N PRO A 681 21.60 -41.86 -28.12
CA PRO A 681 20.54 -40.86 -27.94
C PRO A 681 20.93 -39.70 -27.02
N ILE A 682 20.72 -38.48 -27.51
CA ILE A 682 21.05 -37.24 -26.79
C ILE A 682 19.82 -36.84 -25.97
N ALA A 683 19.87 -37.00 -24.66
CA ALA A 683 18.75 -36.67 -23.77
C ALA A 683 18.52 -35.16 -23.68
N VAL A 684 17.26 -34.75 -23.84
CA VAL A 684 16.76 -33.40 -23.54
C VAL A 684 16.14 -33.47 -22.15
N SER A 685 16.81 -32.85 -21.16
CA SER A 685 16.31 -32.80 -19.78
C SER A 685 15.77 -31.41 -19.50
N VAL A 686 14.48 -31.33 -19.18
CA VAL A 686 13.78 -30.10 -18.78
C VAL A 686 13.37 -30.20 -17.31
N GLU A 687 13.31 -29.08 -16.63
CA GLU A 687 12.72 -28.97 -15.28
C GLU A 687 11.67 -27.85 -15.25
N PRO A 688 10.56 -28.01 -14.49
CA PRO A 688 10.20 -29.18 -13.69
C PRO A 688 9.71 -30.38 -14.53
N ALA A 689 10.32 -31.54 -14.35
CA ALA A 689 10.15 -32.70 -15.25
C ALA A 689 8.76 -33.38 -15.27
N ASP A 690 7.86 -33.06 -14.32
CA ASP A 690 6.50 -33.60 -14.24
C ASP A 690 5.42 -32.63 -14.78
N ALA A 691 5.80 -31.46 -15.33
CA ALA A 691 4.87 -30.48 -15.91
C ALA A 691 4.57 -30.72 -17.41
N GLU A 692 3.40 -30.30 -17.88
CA GLU A 692 3.09 -30.30 -19.32
C GLU A 692 3.76 -29.09 -20.00
N LEU A 693 4.86 -29.36 -20.73
CA LEU A 693 5.70 -28.36 -21.39
C LEU A 693 5.76 -28.58 -22.91
N ASP A 694 5.60 -27.51 -23.68
CA ASP A 694 5.82 -27.50 -25.12
C ASP A 694 7.32 -27.52 -25.43
N ILE A 695 7.82 -28.69 -25.86
CA ILE A 695 9.23 -28.89 -26.25
C ILE A 695 9.36 -28.89 -27.77
N THR A 696 10.20 -27.99 -28.27
CA THR A 696 10.53 -27.82 -29.69
C THR A 696 12.03 -28.03 -29.92
N VAL A 697 12.38 -28.71 -31.01
CA VAL A 697 13.78 -29.01 -31.39
C VAL A 697 13.95 -28.78 -32.89
N ASP A 698 14.81 -27.84 -33.25
CA ASP A 698 15.04 -27.39 -34.63
C ASP A 698 16.51 -27.53 -35.04
N GLY A 699 16.80 -27.47 -36.34
CA GLY A 699 18.17 -27.52 -36.88
C GLY A 699 18.79 -28.92 -37.02
N LEU A 700 18.04 -29.99 -36.73
CA LEU A 700 18.53 -31.38 -36.84
C LEU A 700 18.89 -31.79 -38.29
N PRO A 701 19.93 -32.63 -38.50
CA PRO A 701 20.29 -33.16 -39.81
C PRO A 701 19.28 -34.17 -40.35
N GLU A 702 19.24 -34.37 -41.67
CA GLU A 702 18.40 -35.41 -42.29
C GLU A 702 18.69 -36.79 -41.66
N GLY A 703 17.63 -37.49 -41.25
CA GLY A 703 17.72 -38.80 -40.60
C GLY A 703 17.78 -38.79 -39.07
N VAL A 704 17.79 -37.61 -38.42
CA VAL A 704 17.73 -37.45 -36.95
C VAL A 704 16.46 -36.69 -36.55
N SER A 705 15.86 -37.04 -35.40
CA SER A 705 14.62 -36.43 -34.90
C SER A 705 14.56 -36.44 -33.37
N TYR A 706 13.85 -35.47 -32.78
CA TYR A 706 13.45 -35.54 -31.37
C TYR A 706 12.26 -36.49 -31.18
N ASN A 707 12.34 -37.34 -30.16
CA ASN A 707 11.28 -38.28 -29.77
C ASN A 707 10.74 -37.91 -28.37
N ALA A 708 9.50 -37.40 -28.35
CA ALA A 708 8.82 -36.98 -27.12
C ALA A 708 8.41 -38.15 -26.19
N GLU A 709 8.36 -39.41 -26.67
CA GLU A 709 8.12 -40.57 -25.78
C GLU A 709 9.38 -40.99 -25.01
N THR A 710 10.58 -40.63 -25.50
CA THR A 710 11.87 -40.99 -24.88
C THR A 710 12.61 -39.80 -24.28
N GLY A 711 12.20 -38.56 -24.58
CA GLY A 711 12.87 -37.34 -24.13
C GLY A 711 14.26 -37.18 -24.77
N ALA A 712 14.47 -37.67 -25.99
CA ALA A 712 15.79 -37.74 -26.60
C ALA A 712 15.78 -37.42 -28.10
N ILE A 713 16.90 -36.88 -28.58
CA ILE A 713 17.23 -36.75 -30.00
C ILE A 713 17.91 -38.05 -30.44
N GLU A 714 17.31 -38.73 -31.41
CA GLU A 714 17.67 -40.07 -31.87
C GLU A 714 17.57 -40.21 -33.40
N GLY A 715 18.29 -41.18 -33.99
CA GLY A 715 18.23 -41.45 -35.43
C GLY A 715 19.55 -41.90 -36.06
N THR A 716 19.70 -41.67 -37.36
CA THR A 716 20.87 -42.04 -38.17
C THR A 716 21.09 -40.96 -39.25
N PRO A 717 22.06 -40.04 -39.09
CA PRO A 717 22.21 -38.90 -40.00
C PRO A 717 22.67 -39.32 -41.40
N THR A 718 22.06 -38.74 -42.43
CA THR A 718 22.32 -39.01 -43.86
C THR A 718 23.05 -37.88 -44.59
N GLU A 719 23.39 -36.78 -43.91
CA GLU A 719 24.11 -35.63 -44.46
C GLU A 719 25.37 -35.30 -43.63
N GLU A 720 26.51 -35.08 -44.29
CA GLU A 720 27.77 -34.64 -43.63
C GLU A 720 27.72 -33.13 -43.40
N GLY A 721 28.02 -32.66 -42.19
CA GLY A 721 27.92 -31.23 -41.90
C GLY A 721 28.16 -30.86 -40.43
N SER A 722 27.96 -29.58 -40.14
CA SER A 722 27.95 -29.01 -38.80
C SER A 722 26.61 -28.28 -38.65
N PHE A 723 25.76 -28.83 -37.79
CA PHE A 723 24.37 -28.41 -37.64
C PHE A 723 24.22 -27.70 -36.29
N GLU A 724 23.70 -26.48 -36.31
CA GLU A 724 23.36 -25.72 -35.11
C GLU A 724 21.95 -26.12 -34.70
N VAL A 725 21.84 -26.87 -33.61
CA VAL A 725 20.58 -27.42 -33.10
C VAL A 725 20.08 -26.54 -31.97
N SER A 726 18.84 -26.05 -32.05
CA SER A 726 18.17 -25.37 -30.94
C SER A 726 17.18 -26.31 -30.25
N VAL A 727 17.09 -26.19 -28.94
CA VAL A 727 16.11 -26.88 -28.08
C VAL A 727 15.45 -25.81 -27.24
N ARG A 728 14.13 -25.67 -27.36
CA ARG A 728 13.33 -24.66 -26.66
C ARG A 728 12.16 -25.34 -25.95
N ALA A 729 12.00 -25.04 -24.66
CA ALA A 729 10.93 -25.56 -23.81
C ALA A 729 10.13 -24.38 -23.24
N GLN A 730 8.79 -24.51 -23.17
CA GLN A 730 7.89 -23.46 -22.71
C GLN A 730 6.70 -24.06 -21.94
N ASN A 731 6.16 -23.34 -20.96
CA ASN A 731 4.95 -23.73 -20.23
C ASN A 731 3.65 -23.41 -21.03
N GLU A 732 2.52 -24.03 -20.68
CA GLU A 732 1.25 -23.86 -21.42
C GLU A 732 0.76 -22.40 -21.48
N SER A 733 1.00 -21.58 -20.43
CA SER A 733 0.63 -20.15 -20.45
C SER A 733 1.51 -19.31 -21.38
N GLY A 734 2.74 -19.77 -21.64
CA GLY A 734 3.74 -19.11 -22.46
C GLY A 734 4.67 -18.14 -21.73
N ASP A 735 4.40 -17.82 -20.46
CA ASP A 735 5.13 -16.80 -19.69
C ASP A 735 6.53 -17.25 -19.22
N SER A 736 6.80 -18.56 -19.27
CA SER A 736 8.06 -19.17 -18.81
C SER A 736 8.63 -20.08 -19.89
N ALA A 737 9.84 -19.77 -20.37
CA ALA A 737 10.52 -20.52 -21.42
C ALA A 737 12.04 -20.42 -21.29
N ASP A 738 12.73 -21.46 -21.76
CA ASP A 738 14.18 -21.51 -21.88
C ASP A 738 14.57 -22.06 -23.26
N GLU A 739 15.74 -21.68 -23.77
CA GLU A 739 16.26 -22.07 -25.08
C GLU A 739 17.78 -22.22 -25.06
N ILE A 740 18.26 -23.41 -25.44
CA ILE A 740 19.68 -23.73 -25.56
C ILE A 740 20.05 -24.09 -27.00
N THR A 741 21.30 -23.86 -27.38
CA THR A 741 21.85 -24.28 -28.67
C THR A 741 23.12 -25.11 -28.50
N PHE A 742 23.30 -26.12 -29.37
CA PHE A 742 24.52 -26.93 -29.41
C PHE A 742 24.86 -27.34 -30.84
N THR A 743 26.13 -27.66 -31.10
CA THR A 743 26.59 -28.10 -32.42
C THR A 743 26.52 -29.61 -32.53
N LEU A 744 25.76 -30.14 -33.50
CA LEU A 744 25.83 -31.53 -33.92
C LEU A 744 26.69 -31.64 -35.17
N THR A 745 27.90 -32.18 -35.04
CA THR A 745 28.82 -32.41 -36.16
C THR A 745 28.68 -33.85 -36.67
N VAL A 746 28.38 -34.01 -37.97
CA VAL A 746 28.29 -35.30 -38.64
C VAL A 746 29.54 -35.50 -39.52
N GLU A 747 30.44 -36.40 -39.10
CA GLU A 747 31.70 -36.70 -39.80
C GLU A 747 31.60 -37.89 -40.76
N ALA A 748 32.43 -37.88 -41.80
CA ALA A 748 32.58 -38.95 -42.77
C ALA A 748 33.12 -40.25 -42.14
N ALA A 749 32.44 -41.38 -42.41
CA ALA A 749 32.85 -42.71 -41.96
C ALA A 749 34.27 -43.06 -42.43
N GLN A 750 35.16 -43.39 -41.49
CA GLN A 750 36.58 -43.61 -41.77
C GLN A 750 36.83 -44.95 -42.46
N GLU A 751 37.14 -44.93 -43.76
CA GLU A 751 37.56 -46.14 -44.49
C GLU A 751 38.85 -46.74 -43.90
N GLY A 752 38.76 -47.97 -43.38
CA GLY A 752 39.90 -48.73 -42.87
C GLY A 752 40.91 -49.07 -43.98
N PRO A 753 42.22 -49.17 -43.65
CA PRO A 753 43.28 -49.33 -44.65
C PRO A 753 43.17 -50.65 -45.41
N THR A 754 43.05 -50.56 -46.74
CA THR A 754 43.00 -51.70 -47.65
C THR A 754 44.39 -52.28 -47.92
N GLU A 755 44.55 -53.61 -47.79
CA GLU A 755 45.78 -54.30 -48.19
C GLU A 755 45.76 -54.62 -49.71
N ASP A 756 46.84 -54.24 -50.41
CA ASP A 756 47.05 -54.46 -51.85
C ASP A 756 47.77 -55.80 -52.14
N PRO A 757 47.16 -56.76 -52.85
CA PRO A 757 47.76 -58.06 -53.17
C PRO A 757 48.30 -58.13 -54.62
N THR A 758 49.56 -57.77 -54.83
CA THR A 758 50.25 -58.04 -56.10
C THR A 758 50.53 -59.54 -56.29
N ASP A 759 50.03 -60.17 -57.36
CA ASP A 759 50.86 -60.50 -58.55
C ASP A 759 50.03 -61.13 -59.71
N ALA A 760 50.58 -61.07 -60.94
CA ALA A 760 50.05 -61.69 -62.17
C ALA A 760 51.03 -62.79 -62.67
N PRO A 761 51.00 -63.35 -63.91
CA PRO A 761 50.01 -63.34 -65.02
C PRO A 761 49.61 -64.80 -65.43
N GLY A 762 48.90 -65.13 -66.53
CA GLY A 762 48.34 -64.40 -67.68
C GLY A 762 47.75 -65.35 -68.75
N ASP A 763 47.45 -64.83 -69.95
CA ASP A 763 46.97 -65.49 -71.20
C ASP A 763 45.55 -66.12 -71.19
N GLY A 764 44.69 -65.98 -72.22
CA GLY A 764 44.75 -65.18 -73.46
C GLY A 764 43.62 -65.51 -74.49
N GLU A 765 43.42 -64.63 -75.49
CA GLU A 765 42.45 -64.68 -76.64
C GLU A 765 40.95 -64.40 -76.31
N SER A 766 40.13 -63.73 -77.15
CA SER A 766 40.24 -62.99 -78.44
C SER A 766 39.05 -61.99 -78.51
N SER A 767 38.83 -61.06 -79.45
CA SER A 767 39.57 -60.21 -80.41
C SER A 767 38.48 -59.47 -81.25
N ASP A 768 38.81 -58.31 -81.84
CA ASP A 768 38.14 -57.67 -83.01
C ASP A 768 36.74 -56.99 -82.88
N GLU A 769 36.74 -55.66 -82.64
CA GLU A 769 36.24 -54.54 -83.50
C GLU A 769 34.79 -54.52 -84.14
N PRO A 770 34.25 -53.41 -84.73
CA PRO A 770 34.85 -52.11 -85.11
C PRO A 770 34.04 -50.77 -84.91
N THR A 771 34.74 -49.65 -85.12
CA THR A 771 34.41 -48.31 -85.71
C THR A 771 33.00 -47.64 -85.75
N GLU A 772 33.00 -46.32 -85.47
CA GLU A 772 32.33 -45.14 -86.13
C GLU A 772 31.06 -45.29 -87.02
N ASP A 773 30.03 -44.44 -86.78
CA ASP A 773 29.34 -43.59 -87.81
C ASP A 773 28.49 -42.43 -87.19
N GLN A 774 27.69 -41.70 -88.00
CA GLN A 774 27.03 -40.39 -87.71
C GLN A 774 25.48 -40.35 -87.89
N THR A 775 24.75 -39.49 -87.13
CA THR A 775 23.45 -38.82 -87.47
C THR A 775 22.20 -39.69 -87.81
N GLU A 776 20.95 -39.23 -88.05
CA GLU A 776 20.21 -37.92 -88.12
C GLU A 776 18.89 -37.97 -87.29
N GLU A 777 18.11 -36.86 -87.21
CA GLU A 777 16.69 -36.80 -86.74
C GLU A 777 15.69 -37.15 -87.91
N PRO A 778 14.34 -36.83 -87.96
CA PRO A 778 13.35 -36.30 -86.98
C PRO A 778 11.89 -36.91 -87.05
N SER A 779 10.90 -36.26 -86.39
CA SER A 779 9.47 -36.02 -86.77
C SER A 779 8.24 -36.76 -86.12
N GLU A 780 7.41 -35.96 -85.41
CA GLU A 780 5.93 -35.71 -85.43
C GLU A 780 4.78 -36.78 -85.29
N GLU A 781 3.82 -36.45 -84.38
CA GLU A 781 2.32 -36.50 -84.51
C GLU A 781 1.49 -37.83 -84.32
N PRO A 782 0.14 -37.81 -84.04
CA PRO A 782 -0.46 -38.57 -82.91
C PRO A 782 -1.80 -39.32 -83.20
N GLY A 783 -2.53 -39.82 -82.16
CA GLY A 783 -3.97 -40.17 -82.29
C GLY A 783 -4.71 -40.96 -81.17
N ARG A 784 -5.76 -40.33 -80.60
CA ARG A 784 -7.08 -40.76 -80.06
C ARG A 784 -7.66 -42.18 -80.40
N ASP A 785 -8.66 -42.79 -79.72
CA ASP A 785 -9.53 -42.57 -78.51
C ASP A 785 -9.69 -43.98 -77.78
N THR A 786 -10.69 -44.50 -77.02
CA THR A 786 -12.14 -44.27 -76.63
C THR A 786 -12.51 -45.08 -75.35
N ASP A 787 -13.53 -44.65 -74.55
CA ASP A 787 -14.49 -45.37 -73.62
C ASP A 787 -13.96 -46.44 -72.60
N GLY A 788 -14.48 -46.70 -71.38
CA GLY A 788 -15.63 -46.33 -70.50
C GLY A 788 -15.48 -47.14 -69.15
N ASP A 789 -16.39 -47.30 -68.17
CA ASP A 789 -17.74 -46.77 -67.81
C ASP A 789 -18.13 -47.26 -66.35
N ASP A 790 -19.36 -47.01 -65.85
CA ASP A 790 -20.07 -47.58 -64.64
C ASP A 790 -19.76 -47.10 -63.17
N THR A 791 -20.68 -47.46 -62.22
CA THR A 791 -21.05 -46.67 -60.99
C THR A 791 -21.35 -47.47 -59.68
N ASP A 792 -21.65 -46.73 -58.59
CA ASP A 792 -22.38 -47.10 -57.32
C ASP A 792 -21.66 -48.00 -56.28
N GLY A 793 -21.92 -47.92 -54.95
CA GLY A 793 -22.78 -47.05 -54.11
C GLY A 793 -22.90 -47.56 -52.64
N ASP A 794 -23.53 -46.79 -51.73
CA ASP A 794 -23.98 -47.11 -50.34
C ASP A 794 -22.96 -47.75 -49.32
N ASP A 795 -23.11 -47.68 -47.98
CA ASP A 795 -24.31 -47.54 -47.12
C ASP A 795 -23.97 -47.05 -45.67
N THR A 796 -25.02 -46.80 -44.87
CA THR A 796 -25.14 -46.73 -43.39
C THR A 796 -24.77 -45.47 -42.57
N ASP A 797 -25.80 -44.96 -41.87
CA ASP A 797 -25.84 -44.06 -40.71
C ASP A 797 -25.25 -44.74 -39.43
N THR A 798 -25.22 -44.21 -38.20
CA THR A 798 -26.16 -43.42 -37.34
C THR A 798 -25.37 -42.70 -36.23
N ASP A 799 -25.82 -41.72 -35.45
CA ASP A 799 -26.97 -40.78 -35.42
C ASP A 799 -26.67 -39.81 -34.25
N ASP A 800 -27.02 -38.50 -34.33
CA ASP A 800 -27.99 -37.89 -33.38
C ASP A 800 -28.43 -36.45 -33.80
N GLN A 801 -29.46 -35.93 -33.12
CA GLN A 801 -30.23 -34.70 -33.39
C GLN A 801 -29.90 -33.57 -32.38
N ALA A 802 -30.31 -32.29 -32.48
CA ALA A 802 -30.68 -31.31 -33.53
C ALA A 802 -30.80 -29.93 -32.80
N ASP A 803 -31.41 -28.80 -33.22
CA ASP A 803 -32.25 -28.38 -34.36
C ASP A 803 -32.23 -26.83 -34.47
N SER A 804 -33.04 -26.24 -35.36
CA SER A 804 -33.48 -24.81 -35.42
C SER A 804 -32.48 -23.70 -35.83
N ASP A 805 -32.65 -23.25 -37.09
CA ASP A 805 -32.89 -21.87 -37.55
C ASP A 805 -32.08 -20.69 -36.96
N LYS A 806 -31.33 -19.90 -37.74
CA LYS A 806 -31.74 -19.00 -38.86
C LYS A 806 -32.78 -17.92 -38.50
N GLU A 807 -32.37 -16.66 -38.59
CA GLU A 807 -32.78 -15.83 -39.75
C GLU A 807 -31.76 -14.71 -40.04
N SER A 808 -31.95 -14.01 -41.16
CA SER A 808 -30.98 -13.08 -41.77
C SER A 808 -31.42 -11.62 -41.70
N GLY A 809 -30.46 -10.67 -41.68
CA GLY A 809 -30.74 -9.24 -41.82
C GLY A 809 -29.57 -8.45 -42.43
N GLU A 810 -29.62 -8.20 -43.74
CA GLU A 810 -28.78 -7.21 -44.42
C GLU A 810 -29.45 -5.82 -44.33
N ASP A 811 -28.67 -4.75 -44.15
CA ASP A 811 -28.87 -3.51 -44.92
C ASP A 811 -27.54 -2.72 -45.03
N SER A 812 -27.55 -1.68 -45.85
CA SER A 812 -26.39 -1.00 -46.42
C SER A 812 -26.48 0.52 -46.29
N GLY A 813 -25.34 1.22 -46.31
CA GLY A 813 -25.31 2.68 -46.28
C GLY A 813 -23.96 3.23 -46.73
N GLN A 814 -23.96 4.05 -47.78
CA GLN A 814 -22.78 4.74 -48.34
C GLN A 814 -22.95 6.26 -48.19
N ASP A 815 -21.86 7.00 -48.01
CA ASP A 815 -21.44 8.07 -48.94
C ASP A 815 -19.95 8.44 -48.73
N ALA A 816 -19.39 9.34 -49.55
CA ALA A 816 -17.94 9.59 -49.66
C ALA A 816 -17.52 11.08 -49.82
N GLY A 817 -16.20 11.32 -49.91
CA GLY A 817 -15.56 12.62 -50.22
C GLY A 817 -14.37 12.88 -49.26
N GLU A 818 -13.10 12.72 -49.63
CA GLU A 818 -12.29 13.46 -50.63
C GLU A 818 -12.09 14.95 -50.32
N ASP A 819 -10.86 15.33 -49.94
CA ASP A 819 -10.00 16.21 -50.78
C ASP A 819 -8.51 15.99 -50.44
N GLN A 820 -7.58 16.54 -51.24
CA GLN A 820 -6.12 16.44 -51.05
C GLN A 820 -5.39 17.80 -51.16
N ALA A 821 -4.21 17.90 -50.55
CA ALA A 821 -3.14 18.80 -50.99
C ALA A 821 -1.74 18.22 -50.64
N GLN A 822 -0.77 18.39 -51.54
CA GLN A 822 0.66 18.06 -51.35
C GLN A 822 1.53 19.35 -51.51
N ASP A 823 2.85 19.17 -51.41
CA ASP A 823 3.93 20.00 -52.02
C ASP A 823 4.16 21.41 -51.41
N THR A 824 5.38 21.85 -51.03
CA THR A 824 6.70 21.71 -51.71
C THR A 824 7.87 22.21 -50.82
N GLU A 825 9.11 21.92 -51.22
CA GLU A 825 10.37 22.35 -50.55
C GLU A 825 10.78 23.83 -50.79
N GLY A 826 11.74 24.35 -50.00
CA GLY A 826 12.34 25.68 -50.21
C GLY A 826 13.71 25.90 -49.53
N ASP A 827 14.81 25.60 -50.23
CA ASP A 827 16.22 25.83 -49.84
C ASP A 827 16.64 27.33 -49.92
N THR A 828 17.52 27.81 -49.00
CA THR A 828 18.84 28.46 -49.33
C THR A 828 19.55 29.23 -48.19
N SER A 829 20.77 28.77 -47.86
CA SER A 829 22.03 29.52 -47.62
C SER A 829 22.23 30.59 -46.50
N ALA A 830 23.13 30.24 -45.55
CA ALA A 830 24.42 30.89 -45.18
C ALA A 830 24.54 32.36 -44.69
N GLU A 831 25.31 32.60 -43.61
CA GLU A 831 26.73 33.05 -43.63
C GLU A 831 27.40 33.09 -42.21
N ASP A 832 28.72 32.85 -42.16
CA ASP A 832 29.70 33.02 -41.04
C ASP A 832 30.45 34.39 -41.27
N PRO A 833 31.30 35.04 -40.40
CA PRO A 833 32.05 34.50 -39.25
C PRO A 833 32.41 35.40 -38.02
N GLN A 834 32.99 34.77 -36.98
CA GLN A 834 34.12 35.19 -36.09
C GLN A 834 34.20 36.58 -35.38
N ALA A 835 34.39 36.55 -34.05
CA ALA A 835 35.37 37.34 -33.23
C ALA A 835 35.28 36.94 -31.73
N THR A 836 36.17 36.17 -31.06
CA THR A 836 37.60 36.35 -30.67
C THR A 836 37.91 37.08 -29.35
N GLU A 837 38.80 36.44 -28.57
CA GLU A 837 39.73 36.94 -27.51
C GLU A 837 39.32 36.94 -26.01
N ASP A 838 40.11 36.17 -25.25
CA ASP A 838 40.13 36.04 -23.78
C ASP A 838 40.85 37.20 -23.05
N SER A 839 40.73 37.25 -21.72
CA SER A 839 41.77 37.87 -20.87
C SER A 839 41.85 37.25 -19.46
N GLU A 840 42.95 36.55 -19.16
CA GLU A 840 43.24 36.02 -17.81
C GLU A 840 43.59 37.12 -16.77
N GLY A 841 43.24 36.90 -15.50
CA GLY A 841 43.15 37.96 -14.47
C GLY A 841 44.05 37.89 -13.22
N THR A 842 44.81 36.81 -13.00
CA THR A 842 45.90 36.68 -11.97
C THR A 842 45.57 36.84 -10.46
N LEU A 843 45.65 35.70 -9.74
CA LEU A 843 46.20 35.49 -8.38
C LEU A 843 46.43 36.68 -7.42
N ALA A 844 45.90 36.54 -6.19
CA ALA A 844 46.53 37.09 -4.97
C ALA A 844 46.27 36.19 -3.75
N ALA A 845 47.33 35.67 -3.10
CA ALA A 845 47.24 34.92 -1.85
C ALA A 845 47.99 35.64 -0.72
N SER A 846 47.43 35.66 0.50
CA SER A 846 48.10 36.19 1.69
C SER A 846 47.73 35.40 2.95
N GLY A 847 48.66 34.59 3.46
CA GLY A 847 48.48 33.87 4.72
C GLY A 847 48.88 34.69 5.96
N ALA A 848 48.21 34.44 7.08
CA ALA A 848 48.62 34.85 8.42
C ALA A 848 48.77 33.59 9.31
N THR A 849 49.54 33.67 10.41
CA THR A 849 50.07 32.46 11.08
C THR A 849 49.96 32.46 12.60
N ILE A 850 49.66 31.26 13.13
CA ILE A 850 50.05 30.75 14.45
C ILE A 850 49.36 31.37 15.68
N THR A 851 48.66 30.53 16.46
CA THR A 851 49.08 30.16 17.84
C THR A 851 48.48 28.80 18.22
N LEU A 852 49.29 27.87 18.76
CA LEU A 852 48.78 26.60 19.31
C LEU A 852 48.42 26.74 20.79
N GLY A 853 47.29 26.17 21.18
CA GLY A 853 47.07 25.55 22.50
C GLY A 853 47.00 24.03 22.31
N ALA A 854 47.45 23.22 23.29
CA ALA A 854 47.60 21.78 23.08
C ALA A 854 47.12 20.95 24.29
N LEU A 855 46.38 19.86 23.99
CA LEU A 855 46.18 18.61 24.74
C LEU A 855 45.01 17.86 24.05
N GLY A 856 45.06 16.57 23.69
CA GLY A 856 46.17 15.58 23.76
C GLY A 856 45.88 14.36 22.86
N LEU A 857 46.82 13.41 22.73
CA LEU A 857 46.72 12.27 21.82
C LEU A 857 46.20 10.98 22.49
N ALA A 858 45.28 10.28 21.82
CA ALA A 858 45.18 8.82 21.74
C ALA A 858 44.38 8.47 20.46
N ALA A 859 44.98 8.07 19.32
CA ALA A 859 45.75 6.85 19.01
C ALA A 859 44.86 5.65 18.57
N LEU A 860 44.78 5.44 17.25
CA LEU A 860 44.28 4.20 16.62
C LEU A 860 45.05 2.98 17.15
N SER A 861 44.37 1.84 17.38
CA SER A 861 44.84 0.48 17.06
C SER A 861 43.91 -0.64 17.57
N ILE A 862 43.57 -1.57 16.66
CA ILE A 862 43.18 -2.98 16.92
C ILE A 862 41.79 -3.20 17.58
N GLY A 863 40.93 -4.11 17.09
CA GLY A 863 41.06 -4.94 15.89
C GLY A 863 40.10 -6.14 15.82
N LEU A 864 40.29 -6.97 14.79
CA LEU A 864 39.43 -8.11 14.42
C LEU A 864 39.17 -9.13 15.55
N GLY A 865 37.90 -9.54 15.66
CA GLY A 865 37.50 -10.89 16.07
C GLY A 865 36.53 -10.97 17.24
N TRP A 866 35.34 -11.55 17.00
CA TRP A 866 35.15 -12.99 17.16
C TRP A 866 33.95 -13.50 16.34
N VAL A 867 34.02 -14.75 15.91
CA VAL A 867 32.94 -15.48 15.21
C VAL A 867 32.55 -16.69 16.07
N LEU A 868 31.32 -17.19 15.91
CA LEU A 868 30.66 -18.35 16.52
C LEU A 868 29.90 -18.16 17.85
N MET A 869 28.74 -18.82 17.85
CA MET A 869 27.72 -18.97 18.90
C MET A 869 26.80 -17.74 19.09
N ARG A 870 25.47 -17.90 19.18
CA ARG A 870 24.71 -19.14 19.44
C ARG A 870 23.35 -19.16 18.73
N HIS A 871 22.95 -20.34 18.26
CA HIS A 871 21.68 -20.59 17.59
C HIS A 871 20.93 -21.73 18.30
N ARG A 872 19.60 -21.75 18.24
CA ARG A 872 18.66 -22.64 18.97
C ARG A 872 18.58 -22.35 20.49
N ARG A 873 17.38 -22.39 21.10
CA ARG A 873 16.28 -23.34 20.88
C ARG A 873 14.87 -22.75 21.10
N GLN A 874 13.92 -23.20 20.28
CA GLN A 874 12.55 -23.50 20.73
C GLN A 874 12.58 -24.69 21.70
N ALA A 875 11.82 -24.61 22.80
CA ALA A 875 11.46 -25.73 23.68
C ALA A 875 10.31 -25.31 24.60
#